data_AF-A0A1G2M326-F1
#
_entry.id   AF-A0A1G2M326-F1
#
_cell.length_a   1.000
_cell.length_b   1.000
_cell.length_c   1.000
_cell.angle_alpha   90.00
_cell.angle_beta   90.00
_cell.angle_gamma   90.00
#
_symmetry.space_group_name_H-M   'P 1'
#
loop_
_entity.id
_entity.type
_entity.pdbx_description
1 polymer ?
#
loop_
_entity_poly.entity_id
_entity_poly.type
_entity_poly.pdbx_seq_one_letter_code
_entity_poly.pdbx_strand_id
1 'polypeptide(L)'
;MKNTLTISIATLVGVLLSDTRHIVAQSVTPVPNMIWINSGTFVMGSPLNEEGHTIYEEQQTRVTLTYGFYMNKFEATQQEYLDLTGLNPSTTTNLDAPVTKTSWNGAVNYCFLLTERERSAGRIPSNWEYRLPTDAEWEYCCRAGTTTRYSFGDDPTYTLINQYEWYIGNTGTNGLFPRSVGIKLPNRWGLYDMQGNVSEYALDWFIDNPFRGSLPGGSLVDSHGPTTGVWRVFRGGSFFEGVSSCRAAVRGGISPTSTSGLIGFRVVLAPATPEWRQVIETQLERPKYSSGPVKEVGKSKLVLVTHGWIPSWDIPQLSTAWVDEMTNSIDRYLTDKGLDGWQVVGYKWIEGAHPLDLLSIAFPTRAAQTALENAKREGRKLGEYLAGQGWSEIHFIAHSAGSGLIQAATEAIKDISPSTIVHVTFLDPFVGLDYSGVSSYGNRADWAENYYSRDLDTGGENWPFTQGLFDYCYNIEVTWVDDNKILGPVYISTPLGTQRCTQTVSSHGWPIQFYQNTIPPNTQLGSAGFGFPLSRAGGNWDYAISNYMVSPNALWVLGTPDDPQCNQLYTSTPPMIGERVDFSNSPIEKSSTGEVKIHGIDSFSLITGSPVWLAAVINPTNSVNLVSFDAKFVNANGSEGLLSLYWDTNSIGSVDEPAIQLGFKRYAFMFPRAASNTLHILGFRLDAFTNVPSSVLVTNVSLVSMGVSEPFTLSFAGVYTNMLPIFELTGPTGVVYTIETSSNLVDWTTSVVLVNNSGKVRFSDLASTNALQRFYRAVAP
;
A
#
# COMPACT_ATOMS: atom_id res chain seq x y z
N MET A 1 -50.42 -34.32 -62.54
CA MET A 1 -51.14 -34.71 -61.31
C MET A 1 -50.28 -34.35 -60.12
N LYS A 2 -50.90 -33.72 -59.12
CA LYS A 2 -50.30 -33.22 -57.88
C LYS A 2 -49.59 -34.35 -57.12
N ASN A 3 -48.43 -34.07 -56.53
CA ASN A 3 -48.05 -34.61 -55.23
C ASN A 3 -47.28 -33.52 -54.48
N THR A 4 -47.95 -32.91 -53.53
CA THR A 4 -47.44 -31.89 -52.62
C THR A 4 -46.81 -32.61 -51.43
N LEU A 5 -45.51 -32.42 -51.19
CA LEU A 5 -44.86 -32.85 -49.95
C LEU A 5 -44.89 -31.66 -48.98
N THR A 6 -45.71 -31.75 -47.95
CA THR A 6 -45.80 -30.74 -46.89
C THR A 6 -44.67 -31.00 -45.88
N ILE A 7 -43.58 -30.25 -45.96
CA ILE A 7 -42.55 -30.22 -44.92
C ILE A 7 -43.07 -29.32 -43.79
N SER A 8 -43.20 -29.87 -42.58
CA SER A 8 -43.64 -29.12 -41.40
C SER A 8 -42.60 -28.07 -41.01
N ILE A 9 -43.06 -26.86 -40.71
CA ILE A 9 -42.23 -25.71 -40.25
C ILE A 9 -41.41 -26.09 -39.00
N ALA A 10 -41.85 -27.07 -38.20
CA ALA A 10 -41.11 -27.57 -37.03
C ALA A 10 -39.75 -28.20 -37.38
N THR A 11 -39.61 -28.81 -38.55
CA THR A 11 -38.36 -29.50 -38.94
C THR A 11 -37.32 -28.54 -39.52
N LEU A 12 -37.74 -27.40 -40.10
CA LEU A 12 -36.84 -26.35 -40.57
C LEU A 12 -36.34 -25.47 -39.41
N VAL A 13 -37.19 -25.22 -38.41
CA VAL A 13 -36.83 -24.48 -37.18
C VAL A 13 -35.87 -25.29 -36.29
N GLY A 14 -35.99 -26.63 -36.25
CA GLY A 14 -35.07 -27.50 -35.52
C GLY A 14 -33.64 -27.52 -36.06
N VAL A 15 -33.44 -27.36 -37.38
CA VAL A 15 -32.11 -27.34 -38.02
C VAL A 15 -31.49 -25.93 -38.00
N LEU A 16 -32.30 -24.87 -38.02
CA LEU A 16 -31.80 -23.48 -37.89
C LEU A 16 -31.47 -23.08 -36.43
N LEU A 17 -32.03 -23.77 -35.43
CA LEU A 17 -31.72 -23.54 -34.01
C LEU A 17 -30.49 -24.30 -33.49
N SER A 18 -30.00 -25.32 -34.22
CA SER A 18 -28.71 -25.96 -33.91
C SER A 18 -27.51 -25.18 -34.46
N ASP A 19 -27.68 -24.49 -35.60
CA ASP A 19 -26.59 -23.72 -36.21
C ASP A 19 -26.32 -22.38 -35.50
N THR A 20 -27.30 -21.78 -34.83
CA THR A 20 -27.12 -20.51 -34.11
C THR A 20 -26.31 -20.64 -32.82
N ARG A 21 -26.19 -21.83 -32.22
CA ARG A 21 -25.35 -22.05 -31.02
C ARG A 21 -23.86 -22.18 -31.34
N HIS A 22 -23.51 -22.58 -32.56
CA HIS A 22 -22.12 -22.68 -33.01
C HIS A 22 -21.54 -21.35 -33.54
N ILE A 23 -22.40 -20.40 -33.93
CA ILE A 23 -21.96 -19.11 -34.50
C ILE A 23 -21.39 -18.16 -33.43
N VAL A 24 -21.77 -18.28 -32.15
CA VAL A 24 -21.32 -17.37 -31.09
C VAL A 24 -19.84 -17.55 -30.70
N ALA A 25 -19.27 -18.76 -30.86
CA ALA A 25 -17.86 -19.02 -30.54
C ALA A 25 -16.88 -18.46 -31.58
N GLN A 26 -17.32 -18.15 -32.82
CA GLN A 26 -16.42 -17.74 -33.90
C GLN A 26 -15.97 -16.27 -33.86
N SER A 27 -16.64 -15.40 -33.08
CA SER A 27 -16.32 -13.96 -32.99
C SER A 27 -15.51 -13.57 -31.74
N VAL A 28 -15.11 -14.54 -30.92
CA VAL A 28 -14.38 -14.29 -29.66
C VAL A 28 -13.03 -14.99 -29.74
N THR A 29 -11.96 -14.24 -29.62
CA THR A 29 -10.60 -14.79 -29.55
C THR A 29 -10.11 -14.70 -28.11
N PRO A 30 -10.17 -15.79 -27.32
CA PRO A 30 -9.63 -15.80 -25.96
C PRO A 30 -8.10 -15.66 -25.98
N VAL A 31 -7.52 -15.29 -24.83
CA VAL A 31 -6.09 -15.46 -24.60
C VAL A 31 -5.69 -16.93 -24.74
N PRO A 32 -4.39 -17.22 -24.98
CA PRO A 32 -3.89 -18.60 -24.99
C PRO A 32 -4.29 -19.38 -23.73
N ASN A 33 -4.30 -20.71 -23.84
CA ASN A 33 -4.58 -21.62 -22.71
C ASN A 33 -5.98 -21.54 -22.10
N MET A 34 -6.98 -21.06 -22.83
CA MET A 34 -8.38 -21.25 -22.46
C MET A 34 -9.02 -22.45 -23.17
N ILE A 35 -9.99 -23.09 -22.53
CA ILE A 35 -10.84 -24.13 -23.12
C ILE A 35 -12.30 -23.70 -23.13
N TRP A 36 -13.02 -24.11 -24.16
CA TRP A 36 -14.46 -23.91 -24.25
C TRP A 36 -15.21 -24.89 -23.36
N ILE A 37 -16.08 -24.37 -22.50
CA ILE A 37 -16.97 -25.11 -21.62
C ILE A 37 -18.39 -24.98 -22.17
N ASN A 38 -19.04 -26.12 -22.43
CA ASN A 38 -20.41 -26.13 -22.91
C ASN A 38 -21.40 -25.80 -21.79
N SER A 39 -22.50 -25.14 -22.12
CA SER A 39 -23.67 -25.01 -21.24
C SER A 39 -24.16 -26.40 -20.78
N GLY A 40 -24.71 -26.51 -19.58
CA GLY A 40 -25.24 -27.77 -19.09
C GLY A 40 -25.85 -27.69 -17.70
N THR A 41 -26.30 -28.85 -17.21
CA THR A 41 -26.90 -28.99 -15.89
C THR A 41 -26.11 -30.01 -15.07
N PHE A 42 -25.83 -29.69 -13.81
CA PHE A 42 -25.18 -30.60 -12.86
C PHE A 42 -25.76 -30.47 -11.46
N VAL A 43 -25.33 -31.35 -10.56
CA VAL A 43 -25.67 -31.29 -9.14
C VAL A 43 -24.46 -30.74 -8.39
N MET A 44 -24.64 -29.57 -7.79
CA MET A 44 -23.66 -28.85 -6.97
C MET A 44 -23.78 -29.26 -5.51
N GLY A 45 -22.66 -29.32 -4.79
CA GLY A 45 -22.57 -29.78 -3.41
C GLY A 45 -22.37 -31.29 -3.27
N SER A 46 -22.30 -31.79 -2.05
CA SER A 46 -22.02 -33.21 -1.76
C SER A 46 -23.18 -33.91 -1.04
N PRO A 47 -23.35 -35.23 -1.25
CA PRO A 47 -24.33 -36.00 -0.49
C PRO A 47 -23.88 -36.17 0.97
N LEU A 48 -24.84 -36.34 1.88
CA LEU A 48 -24.59 -36.44 3.34
C LEU A 48 -23.64 -37.59 3.74
N ASN A 49 -23.48 -38.60 2.89
CA ASN A 49 -22.60 -39.74 3.14
C ASN A 49 -21.23 -39.63 2.45
N GLU A 50 -20.93 -38.51 1.78
CA GLU A 50 -19.59 -38.25 1.27
C GLU A 50 -18.61 -38.05 2.44
N GLU A 51 -17.46 -38.72 2.41
CA GLU A 51 -16.43 -38.56 3.43
C GLU A 51 -15.84 -37.14 3.38
N GLY A 52 -15.73 -36.50 4.55
CA GLY A 52 -15.27 -35.12 4.67
C GLY A 52 -16.37 -34.08 4.42
N HIS A 53 -17.63 -34.50 4.22
CA HIS A 53 -18.79 -33.63 4.07
C HIS A 53 -18.94 -32.61 5.22
N THR A 54 -19.35 -31.40 4.88
CA THR A 54 -19.57 -30.26 5.77
C THR A 54 -20.93 -29.63 5.54
N ILE A 55 -21.39 -28.81 6.49
CA ILE A 55 -22.67 -28.10 6.38
C ILE A 55 -22.71 -27.11 5.21
N TYR A 56 -21.57 -26.59 4.74
CA TYR A 56 -21.55 -25.55 3.69
C TYR A 56 -21.83 -26.10 2.28
N GLU A 57 -21.72 -27.40 2.11
CA GLU A 57 -21.95 -28.14 0.86
C GLU A 57 -23.16 -29.06 0.95
N GLU A 58 -23.88 -28.99 2.08
CA GLU A 58 -25.16 -29.66 2.26
C GLU A 58 -26.24 -29.04 1.38
N GLN A 59 -27.34 -29.77 1.19
CA GLN A 59 -28.45 -29.41 0.30
C GLN A 59 -28.04 -29.30 -1.17
N GLN A 60 -27.68 -30.46 -1.75
CA GLN A 60 -27.36 -30.58 -3.16
C GLN A 60 -28.35 -29.84 -4.05
N THR A 61 -27.81 -28.98 -4.93
CA THR A 61 -28.58 -28.03 -5.72
C THR A 61 -28.40 -28.34 -7.20
N ARG A 62 -29.51 -28.44 -7.95
CA ARG A 62 -29.46 -28.65 -9.40
C ARG A 62 -29.19 -27.33 -10.10
N VAL A 63 -27.98 -27.14 -10.62
CA VAL A 63 -27.60 -25.89 -11.30
C VAL A 63 -27.60 -26.08 -12.80
N THR A 64 -28.22 -25.14 -13.53
CA THR A 64 -28.18 -25.06 -15.00
C THR A 64 -27.43 -23.80 -15.43
N LEU A 65 -26.37 -23.99 -16.21
CA LEU A 65 -25.66 -22.93 -16.92
C LEU A 65 -26.21 -22.88 -18.34
N THR A 66 -26.84 -21.77 -18.74
CA THR A 66 -27.55 -21.67 -20.03
C THR A 66 -26.66 -21.23 -21.19
N TYR A 67 -25.46 -20.75 -20.89
CA TYR A 67 -24.46 -20.31 -21.86
C TYR A 67 -23.17 -21.12 -21.74
N GLY A 68 -22.42 -21.16 -22.84
CA GLY A 68 -21.03 -21.62 -22.83
C GLY A 68 -20.09 -20.46 -22.59
N PHE A 69 -18.90 -20.76 -22.06
CA PHE A 69 -17.87 -19.80 -21.72
C PHE A 69 -16.49 -20.42 -21.89
N TYR A 70 -15.45 -19.61 -21.95
CA TYR A 70 -14.07 -20.09 -21.90
C TYR A 70 -13.56 -20.07 -20.46
N MET A 71 -12.78 -21.06 -20.05
CA MET A 71 -12.07 -21.08 -18.77
C MET A 71 -10.58 -21.34 -18.99
N ASN A 72 -9.71 -20.66 -18.25
CA ASN A 72 -8.28 -20.97 -18.23
C ASN A 72 -8.04 -22.44 -17.85
N LYS A 73 -7.15 -23.11 -18.58
CA LYS A 73 -6.69 -24.48 -18.30
C LYS A 73 -6.03 -24.60 -16.93
N PHE A 74 -5.36 -23.53 -16.51
CA PHE A 74 -4.51 -23.43 -15.33
C PHE A 74 -5.00 -22.30 -14.42
N GLU A 75 -4.53 -22.29 -13.17
CA GLU A 75 -4.56 -21.05 -12.37
C GLU A 75 -3.77 -19.95 -13.07
N ALA A 76 -4.14 -18.69 -12.84
CA ALA A 76 -3.38 -17.55 -13.36
C ALA A 76 -1.96 -17.58 -12.78
N THR A 77 -0.96 -17.59 -13.67
CA THR A 77 0.43 -17.71 -13.26
C THR A 77 0.98 -16.38 -12.75
N GLN A 78 2.07 -16.45 -11.99
CA GLN A 78 2.82 -15.27 -11.58
C GLN A 78 3.30 -14.44 -12.78
N GLN A 79 3.75 -15.08 -13.86
CA GLN A 79 4.15 -14.39 -15.08
C GLN A 79 2.97 -13.62 -15.71
N GLU A 80 1.83 -14.27 -15.90
CA GLU A 80 0.66 -13.64 -16.51
C GLU A 80 0.17 -12.45 -15.68
N TYR A 81 0.17 -12.58 -14.35
CA TYR A 81 -0.18 -11.48 -13.44
C TYR A 81 0.80 -10.32 -13.54
N LEU A 82 2.10 -10.61 -13.54
CA LEU A 82 3.16 -9.62 -13.67
C LEU A 82 3.10 -8.87 -15.00
N ASP A 83 2.89 -9.58 -16.11
CA ASP A 83 2.82 -8.99 -17.45
C ASP A 83 1.65 -8.01 -17.61
N LEU A 84 0.54 -8.26 -16.90
CA LEU A 84 -0.65 -7.44 -16.99
C LEU A 84 -0.68 -6.30 -15.96
N THR A 85 -0.23 -6.55 -14.75
CA THR A 85 -0.35 -5.60 -13.62
C THR A 85 0.95 -4.87 -13.28
N GLY A 86 2.10 -5.39 -13.71
CA GLY A 86 3.42 -4.89 -13.34
C GLY A 86 3.84 -5.23 -11.92
N LEU A 87 3.14 -6.16 -11.24
CA LEU A 87 3.40 -6.60 -9.87
C LEU A 87 3.48 -8.13 -9.78
N ASN A 88 4.26 -8.65 -8.85
CA ASN A 88 4.16 -10.06 -8.43
C ASN A 88 4.07 -10.12 -6.90
N PRO A 89 2.88 -10.31 -6.32
CA PRO A 89 2.69 -10.32 -4.88
C PRO A 89 3.13 -11.64 -4.21
N SER A 90 3.45 -12.68 -5.00
CA SER A 90 3.74 -14.02 -4.49
C SER A 90 5.03 -14.05 -3.69
N THR A 91 5.09 -14.93 -2.68
CA THR A 91 6.28 -15.09 -1.82
C THR A 91 7.46 -15.76 -2.53
N THR A 92 7.21 -16.47 -3.62
CA THR A 92 8.24 -17.12 -4.43
C THR A 92 8.29 -16.50 -5.81
N THR A 93 9.40 -16.68 -6.52
CA THR A 93 9.63 -16.17 -7.88
C THR A 93 9.49 -17.25 -8.96
N ASN A 94 8.80 -18.36 -8.66
CA ASN A 94 8.49 -19.35 -9.69
C ASN A 94 7.39 -18.79 -10.62
N LEU A 95 7.80 -18.21 -11.75
CA LEU A 95 6.92 -17.50 -12.66
C LEU A 95 5.83 -18.39 -13.30
N ASP A 96 6.08 -19.70 -13.37
CA ASP A 96 5.13 -20.71 -13.87
C ASP A 96 4.17 -21.24 -12.78
N ALA A 97 4.35 -20.85 -11.52
CA ALA A 97 3.43 -21.20 -10.43
C ALA A 97 2.24 -20.24 -10.38
N PRO A 98 1.12 -20.62 -9.74
CA PRO A 98 0.01 -19.72 -9.51
C PRO A 98 0.44 -18.45 -8.79
N VAL A 99 -0.12 -17.32 -9.21
CA VAL A 99 -0.03 -16.09 -8.42
C VAL A 99 -0.82 -16.28 -7.12
N THR A 100 -0.16 -16.02 -6.01
CA THR A 100 -0.76 -16.03 -4.66
C THR A 100 -0.49 -14.70 -3.99
N LYS A 101 -1.01 -14.48 -2.77
CA LYS A 101 -0.88 -13.21 -2.04
C LYS A 101 -1.48 -12.00 -2.78
N THR A 102 -2.25 -12.22 -3.83
CA THR A 102 -3.22 -11.25 -4.35
C THR A 102 -4.53 -11.40 -3.57
N SER A 103 -5.27 -10.30 -3.42
CA SER A 103 -6.59 -10.34 -2.80
C SER A 103 -7.64 -10.69 -3.85
N TRP A 104 -8.86 -10.99 -3.43
CA TRP A 104 -9.98 -11.14 -4.37
C TRP A 104 -10.15 -9.89 -5.25
N ASN A 105 -9.97 -8.70 -4.65
CA ASN A 105 -10.00 -7.43 -5.37
C ASN A 105 -8.88 -7.35 -6.44
N GLY A 106 -7.67 -7.81 -6.12
CA GLY A 106 -6.55 -7.86 -7.06
C GLY A 106 -6.80 -8.82 -8.22
N ALA A 107 -7.39 -9.99 -7.94
CA ALA A 107 -7.79 -10.97 -8.96
C ALA A 107 -8.90 -10.43 -9.89
N VAL A 108 -9.86 -9.68 -9.36
CA VAL A 108 -10.88 -8.99 -10.16
C VAL A 108 -10.28 -7.85 -10.98
N ASN A 109 -9.32 -7.11 -10.43
CA ASN A 109 -8.60 -6.06 -11.16
C ASN A 109 -7.81 -6.65 -12.33
N TYR A 110 -7.14 -7.78 -12.14
CA TYR A 110 -6.50 -8.53 -13.22
C TYR A 110 -7.50 -8.84 -14.35
N CYS A 111 -8.69 -9.37 -14.01
CA CYS A 111 -9.73 -9.68 -14.99
C CYS A 111 -10.22 -8.43 -15.75
N PHE A 112 -10.35 -7.30 -15.04
CA PHE A 112 -10.74 -6.02 -15.64
C PHE A 112 -9.67 -5.52 -16.62
N LEU A 113 -8.40 -5.46 -16.22
CA LEU A 113 -7.30 -5.03 -17.07
C LEU A 113 -7.18 -5.94 -18.30
N LEU A 114 -7.42 -7.24 -18.12
CA LEU A 114 -7.39 -8.20 -19.21
C LEU A 114 -8.52 -7.92 -20.21
N THR A 115 -9.73 -7.67 -19.71
CA THR A 115 -10.87 -7.26 -20.53
C THR A 115 -10.57 -6.02 -21.34
N GLU A 116 -10.05 -4.96 -20.71
CA GLU A 116 -9.75 -3.71 -21.40
C GLU A 116 -8.64 -3.88 -22.44
N ARG A 117 -7.58 -4.64 -22.12
CA ARG A 117 -6.49 -4.95 -23.07
C ARG A 117 -7.01 -5.69 -24.30
N GLU A 118 -7.79 -6.74 -24.10
CA GLU A 118 -8.27 -7.60 -25.19
C GLU A 118 -9.38 -6.92 -26.02
N ARG A 119 -10.21 -6.09 -25.38
CA ARG A 119 -11.25 -5.28 -26.04
C ARG A 119 -10.62 -4.17 -26.88
N SER A 120 -9.62 -3.46 -26.34
CA SER A 120 -8.87 -2.44 -27.08
C SER A 120 -8.11 -3.01 -28.27
N ALA A 121 -7.69 -4.27 -28.18
CA ALA A 121 -7.08 -5.00 -29.28
C ALA A 121 -8.10 -5.62 -30.28
N GLY A 122 -9.40 -5.43 -30.06
CA GLY A 122 -10.47 -5.96 -30.92
C GLY A 122 -10.60 -7.49 -30.90
N ARG A 123 -10.05 -8.18 -29.89
CA ARG A 123 -10.05 -9.64 -29.81
C ARG A 123 -11.29 -10.21 -29.13
N ILE A 124 -11.96 -9.40 -28.31
CA ILE A 124 -13.26 -9.75 -27.70
C ILE A 124 -14.30 -8.65 -27.99
N PRO A 125 -15.58 -9.01 -28.19
CA PRO A 125 -16.66 -8.04 -28.39
C PRO A 125 -17.09 -7.36 -27.08
N SER A 126 -17.84 -6.25 -27.18
CA SER A 126 -18.28 -5.45 -26.03
C SER A 126 -19.24 -6.15 -25.07
N ASN A 127 -19.88 -7.24 -25.52
CA ASN A 127 -20.78 -8.07 -24.71
C ASN A 127 -20.08 -9.31 -24.14
N TRP A 128 -18.74 -9.31 -24.09
CA TRP A 128 -17.92 -10.34 -23.45
C TRP A 128 -16.88 -9.69 -22.55
N GLU A 129 -16.50 -10.41 -21.51
CA GLU A 129 -15.51 -9.94 -20.52
C GLU A 129 -14.79 -11.10 -19.85
N TYR A 130 -13.57 -10.81 -19.41
CA TYR A 130 -12.85 -11.65 -18.47
C TYR A 130 -13.32 -11.35 -17.05
N ARG A 131 -13.58 -12.39 -16.27
CA ARG A 131 -13.97 -12.30 -14.86
C ARG A 131 -13.54 -13.56 -14.09
N LEU A 132 -13.67 -13.51 -12.77
CA LEU A 132 -13.63 -14.72 -11.96
C LEU A 132 -14.82 -15.63 -12.31
N PRO A 133 -14.65 -16.96 -12.23
CA PRO A 133 -15.78 -17.88 -12.37
C PRO A 133 -16.78 -17.66 -11.25
N THR A 134 -18.05 -17.95 -11.52
CA THR A 134 -19.01 -18.13 -10.41
C THR A 134 -18.65 -19.37 -9.62
N ASP A 135 -19.20 -19.42 -8.42
CA ASP A 135 -19.11 -20.57 -7.54
C ASP A 135 -19.60 -21.87 -8.23
N ALA A 136 -20.68 -21.74 -9.01
CA ALA A 136 -21.25 -22.84 -9.77
C ALA A 136 -20.47 -23.20 -11.04
N GLU A 137 -19.96 -22.20 -11.78
CA GLU A 137 -19.12 -22.42 -12.95
C GLU A 137 -17.84 -23.16 -12.56
N TRP A 138 -17.22 -22.76 -11.44
CA TRP A 138 -16.03 -23.41 -10.92
C TRP A 138 -16.28 -24.89 -10.60
N GLU A 139 -17.36 -25.21 -9.86
CA GLU A 139 -17.65 -26.60 -9.50
C GLU A 139 -18.06 -27.46 -10.71
N TYR A 140 -18.82 -26.87 -11.64
CA TYR A 140 -19.19 -27.53 -12.89
C TYR A 140 -17.95 -27.97 -13.68
N CYS A 141 -17.00 -27.04 -13.82
CA CYS A 141 -15.70 -27.27 -14.44
C CYS A 141 -14.85 -28.27 -13.68
N CYS A 142 -14.80 -28.18 -12.35
CA CYS A 142 -14.05 -29.10 -11.49
C CYS A 142 -14.53 -30.54 -11.69
N ARG A 143 -15.85 -30.75 -11.65
CA ARG A 143 -16.47 -32.08 -11.77
C ARG A 143 -16.33 -32.68 -13.16
N ALA A 144 -16.31 -31.87 -14.22
CA ALA A 144 -16.16 -32.33 -15.61
C ALA A 144 -17.10 -33.50 -15.97
N GLY A 145 -18.34 -33.45 -15.46
CA GLY A 145 -19.38 -34.46 -15.68
C GLY A 145 -19.41 -35.62 -14.67
N THR A 146 -18.55 -35.65 -13.66
CA THR A 146 -18.65 -36.63 -12.55
C THR A 146 -19.56 -36.13 -11.43
N THR A 147 -20.01 -37.06 -10.59
CA THR A 147 -20.77 -36.77 -9.35
C THR A 147 -20.00 -37.22 -8.11
N THR A 148 -18.72 -37.54 -8.28
CA THR A 148 -17.84 -38.13 -7.27
C THR A 148 -17.13 -37.05 -6.46
N ARG A 149 -16.46 -37.47 -5.37
CA ARG A 149 -15.67 -36.60 -4.50
C ARG A 149 -14.58 -35.81 -5.23
N TYR A 150 -13.89 -36.49 -6.16
CA TYR A 150 -12.91 -35.91 -7.06
C TYR A 150 -13.33 -36.08 -8.52
N SER A 151 -12.75 -35.28 -9.42
CA SER A 151 -12.96 -35.34 -10.87
C SER A 151 -12.51 -36.68 -11.47
N PHE A 152 -11.67 -37.42 -10.74
CA PHE A 152 -11.12 -38.73 -11.08
C PHE A 152 -11.72 -39.90 -10.26
N GLY A 153 -12.82 -39.67 -9.53
CA GLY A 153 -13.51 -40.70 -8.73
C GLY A 153 -13.55 -40.38 -7.22
N ASP A 154 -13.97 -41.34 -6.40
CA ASP A 154 -14.08 -41.13 -4.94
C ASP A 154 -12.77 -41.36 -4.17
N ASP A 155 -11.79 -42.03 -4.79
CA ASP A 155 -10.46 -42.33 -4.26
C ASP A 155 -10.42 -42.70 -2.75
N PRO A 156 -11.09 -43.80 -2.33
CA PRO A 156 -11.24 -44.15 -0.91
C PRO A 156 -9.92 -44.50 -0.19
N THR A 157 -8.81 -44.62 -0.92
CA THR A 157 -7.48 -44.90 -0.37
C THR A 157 -6.54 -43.71 -0.47
N TYR A 158 -6.98 -42.58 -1.07
CA TYR A 158 -6.18 -41.38 -1.31
C TYR A 158 -4.87 -41.66 -2.06
N THR A 159 -4.90 -42.62 -2.98
CA THR A 159 -3.71 -43.00 -3.76
C THR A 159 -3.72 -42.38 -5.14
N LEU A 160 -4.91 -42.21 -5.74
CA LEU A 160 -5.07 -41.69 -7.09
C LEU A 160 -4.83 -40.17 -7.14
N ILE A 161 -5.22 -39.43 -6.10
CA ILE A 161 -5.02 -37.97 -5.99
C ILE A 161 -3.57 -37.54 -6.20
N ASN A 162 -2.59 -38.41 -5.88
CA ASN A 162 -1.17 -38.14 -6.13
C ASN A 162 -0.81 -37.87 -7.59
N GLN A 163 -1.62 -38.37 -8.53
CA GLN A 163 -1.40 -38.19 -9.97
C GLN A 163 -2.06 -36.93 -10.52
N TYR A 164 -3.06 -36.39 -9.81
CA TYR A 164 -3.90 -35.30 -10.27
C TYR A 164 -3.62 -33.98 -9.57
N GLU A 165 -3.20 -34.00 -8.31
CA GLU A 165 -3.22 -32.78 -7.49
C GLU A 165 -1.96 -32.61 -6.64
N TRP A 166 -1.67 -31.36 -6.29
CA TRP A 166 -0.66 -30.99 -5.30
C TRP A 166 -1.32 -30.71 -3.95
N TYR A 167 -0.92 -31.43 -2.91
CA TYR A 167 -1.47 -31.31 -1.56
C TYR A 167 -0.39 -31.68 -0.52
N ILE A 168 -0.65 -31.46 0.77
CA ILE A 168 0.39 -31.58 1.80
C ILE A 168 1.06 -32.97 1.83
N GLY A 169 0.35 -34.02 1.43
CA GLY A 169 0.85 -35.39 1.44
C GLY A 169 1.84 -35.73 0.32
N ASN A 170 1.96 -34.90 -0.73
CA ASN A 170 2.85 -35.17 -1.87
C ASN A 170 3.79 -34.02 -2.24
N THR A 171 3.79 -32.94 -1.45
CA THR A 171 4.67 -31.78 -1.65
C THR A 171 5.95 -31.86 -0.80
N GLY A 172 6.02 -32.73 0.22
CA GLY A 172 7.21 -33.05 1.01
C GLY A 172 7.70 -31.90 1.90
N THR A 173 8.96 -31.96 2.38
CA THR A 173 9.60 -30.86 3.15
C THR A 173 9.84 -29.58 2.33
N ASN A 174 9.76 -29.67 1.00
CA ASN A 174 9.73 -28.55 0.06
C ASN A 174 8.31 -28.01 -0.17
N GLY A 175 7.31 -28.45 0.59
CA GLY A 175 5.87 -28.22 0.39
C GLY A 175 5.30 -26.96 1.02
N LEU A 176 6.12 -25.92 1.19
CA LEU A 176 5.68 -24.63 1.72
C LEU A 176 5.19 -23.66 0.63
N PHE A 177 5.23 -24.06 -0.65
CA PHE A 177 4.93 -23.18 -1.78
C PHE A 177 4.13 -23.87 -2.89
N PRO A 178 3.36 -23.11 -3.68
CA PRO A 178 2.70 -23.60 -4.89
C PRO A 178 3.67 -24.22 -5.89
N ARG A 179 3.18 -25.15 -6.72
CA ARG A 179 3.92 -25.78 -7.81
C ARG A 179 3.55 -25.15 -9.15
N SER A 180 4.44 -25.31 -10.13
CA SER A 180 4.14 -24.89 -11.50
C SER A 180 2.85 -25.54 -11.99
N VAL A 181 2.02 -24.77 -12.67
CA VAL A 181 0.71 -25.22 -13.15
C VAL A 181 0.83 -26.29 -14.22
N GLY A 182 -0.17 -27.15 -14.36
CA GLY A 182 -0.29 -28.08 -15.48
C GLY A 182 0.67 -29.27 -15.47
N ILE A 183 1.33 -29.54 -14.33
CA ILE A 183 2.29 -30.65 -14.20
C ILE A 183 1.59 -31.99 -13.93
N LYS A 184 0.46 -31.96 -13.22
CA LYS A 184 -0.33 -33.15 -12.89
C LYS A 184 -1.30 -33.51 -14.01
N LEU A 185 -2.02 -34.62 -13.87
CA LEU A 185 -3.05 -35.02 -14.84
C LEU A 185 -4.27 -34.08 -14.78
N PRO A 186 -4.84 -33.67 -15.92
CA PRO A 186 -6.05 -32.87 -15.94
C PRO A 186 -7.30 -33.71 -15.68
N ASN A 187 -8.41 -33.04 -15.38
CA ASN A 187 -9.73 -33.65 -15.43
C ASN A 187 -10.18 -33.97 -16.87
N ARG A 188 -11.35 -34.60 -17.03
CA ARG A 188 -11.86 -35.07 -18.34
C ARG A 188 -12.09 -33.97 -19.38
N TRP A 189 -12.11 -32.70 -18.98
CA TRP A 189 -12.26 -31.55 -19.88
C TRP A 189 -10.93 -30.85 -20.17
N GLY A 190 -9.82 -31.30 -19.59
CA GLY A 190 -8.50 -30.71 -19.82
C GLY A 190 -8.18 -29.53 -18.91
N LEU A 191 -8.88 -29.39 -17.78
CA LEU A 191 -8.54 -28.44 -16.71
C LEU A 191 -7.61 -29.11 -15.71
N TYR A 192 -6.58 -28.38 -15.31
CA TYR A 192 -5.55 -28.85 -14.39
C TYR A 192 -5.70 -28.17 -13.03
N ASP A 193 -5.19 -28.84 -12.00
CA ASP A 193 -5.01 -28.29 -10.65
C ASP A 193 -6.33 -27.75 -10.05
N MET A 194 -7.48 -28.32 -10.45
CA MET A 194 -8.79 -27.88 -9.96
C MET A 194 -9.00 -28.28 -8.49
N GLN A 195 -8.21 -29.22 -7.96
CA GLN A 195 -8.47 -29.85 -6.67
C GLN A 195 -7.18 -29.93 -5.83
N GLY A 196 -6.35 -28.89 -5.89
CA GLY A 196 -5.08 -28.80 -5.18
C GLY A 196 -4.30 -27.59 -5.67
N ASN A 197 -2.99 -27.59 -5.42
CA ASN A 197 -2.08 -26.47 -5.73
C ASN A 197 -2.47 -25.18 -5.01
N VAL A 198 -3.36 -24.33 -5.51
CA VAL A 198 -3.92 -23.22 -4.71
C VAL A 198 -5.44 -23.22 -4.72
N SER A 199 -6.02 -22.75 -3.63
CA SER A 199 -7.45 -22.47 -3.65
C SER A 199 -7.72 -21.28 -4.54
N GLU A 200 -8.92 -21.18 -5.09
CA GLU A 200 -9.22 -20.21 -6.13
C GLU A 200 -10.42 -19.36 -5.80
N TYR A 201 -10.25 -18.05 -5.94
CA TYR A 201 -11.34 -17.09 -5.80
C TYR A 201 -12.46 -17.35 -6.82
N ALA A 202 -13.69 -17.37 -6.32
CA ALA A 202 -14.91 -17.31 -7.12
C ALA A 202 -15.60 -15.95 -6.94
N LEU A 203 -16.45 -15.57 -7.88
CA LEU A 203 -17.10 -14.26 -7.91
C LEU A 203 -18.10 -14.05 -6.75
N ASP A 204 -18.76 -15.11 -6.32
CA ASP A 204 -19.88 -15.07 -5.38
C ASP A 204 -19.48 -14.60 -3.97
N TRP A 205 -20.42 -13.94 -3.30
CA TRP A 205 -20.32 -13.70 -1.86
C TRP A 205 -20.58 -14.99 -1.06
N PHE A 206 -19.75 -15.22 -0.05
CA PHE A 206 -19.92 -16.22 1.00
C PHE A 206 -20.62 -15.56 2.20
N ILE A 207 -21.82 -16.03 2.55
CA ILE A 207 -22.58 -15.51 3.69
C ILE A 207 -22.39 -16.42 4.90
N ASP A 208 -21.96 -15.84 6.02
CA ASP A 208 -21.81 -16.57 7.28
C ASP A 208 -22.78 -16.02 8.35
N ASN A 209 -23.96 -16.65 8.48
CA ASN A 209 -24.89 -16.61 9.65
C ASN A 209 -26.17 -17.46 9.38
N PRO A 210 -26.70 -18.20 10.36
CA PRO A 210 -26.17 -19.46 10.86
C PRO A 210 -26.39 -20.64 9.88
N PHE A 211 -27.01 -20.40 8.70
CA PHE A 211 -27.36 -21.43 7.71
C PHE A 211 -27.26 -20.94 6.25
N ARG A 212 -26.56 -19.82 6.00
CA ARG A 212 -26.45 -19.19 4.66
C ARG A 212 -25.11 -19.44 3.95
N GLY A 213 -24.29 -20.36 4.47
CA GLY A 213 -23.17 -20.96 3.76
C GLY A 213 -23.54 -22.26 3.04
N SER A 214 -24.66 -22.89 3.41
CA SER A 214 -25.21 -24.06 2.73
C SER A 214 -25.77 -23.68 1.36
N LEU A 215 -25.72 -24.62 0.40
CA LEU A 215 -26.39 -24.41 -0.89
C LEU A 215 -27.91 -24.30 -0.68
N PRO A 216 -28.64 -23.55 -1.51
CA PRO A 216 -30.07 -23.28 -1.28
C PRO A 216 -30.99 -24.50 -1.50
N GLY A 217 -30.45 -25.63 -1.97
CA GLY A 217 -31.22 -26.76 -2.45
C GLY A 217 -32.02 -26.43 -3.72
N GLY A 218 -32.81 -27.40 -4.18
CA GLY A 218 -33.72 -27.18 -5.31
C GLY A 218 -32.99 -26.98 -6.64
N SER A 219 -33.27 -25.89 -7.35
CA SER A 219 -32.71 -25.61 -8.68
C SER A 219 -32.32 -24.15 -8.87
N LEU A 220 -31.16 -23.92 -9.48
CA LEU A 220 -30.63 -22.60 -9.84
C LEU A 220 -30.34 -22.54 -11.35
N VAL A 221 -30.49 -21.36 -11.93
CA VAL A 221 -30.15 -21.08 -13.33
C VAL A 221 -29.26 -19.84 -13.36
N ASP A 222 -28.06 -19.95 -13.93
CA ASP A 222 -27.07 -18.86 -14.07
C ASP A 222 -26.85 -18.03 -12.79
N SER A 223 -26.84 -18.69 -11.64
CA SER A 223 -26.71 -18.03 -10.33
C SER A 223 -25.32 -17.39 -10.15
N HIS A 224 -25.33 -16.17 -9.62
CA HIS A 224 -24.15 -15.39 -9.22
C HIS A 224 -24.09 -15.17 -7.70
N GLY A 225 -24.86 -15.97 -6.96
CA GLY A 225 -24.92 -15.91 -5.50
C GLY A 225 -25.63 -14.65 -5.01
N PRO A 226 -25.50 -14.32 -3.72
CA PRO A 226 -26.10 -13.13 -3.14
C PRO A 226 -25.46 -11.85 -3.68
N THR A 227 -26.19 -10.74 -3.66
CA THR A 227 -25.70 -9.43 -4.15
C THR A 227 -24.80 -8.70 -3.15
N THR A 228 -24.86 -9.05 -1.86
CA THR A 228 -24.05 -8.48 -0.78
C THR A 228 -23.48 -9.56 0.13
N GLY A 229 -22.36 -9.26 0.80
CA GLY A 229 -21.72 -10.16 1.74
C GLY A 229 -20.48 -9.53 2.38
N VAL A 230 -19.85 -10.29 3.29
CA VAL A 230 -18.61 -9.88 3.99
C VAL A 230 -17.41 -10.69 3.50
N TRP A 231 -17.63 -11.93 3.07
CA TRP A 231 -16.62 -12.88 2.63
C TRP A 231 -16.86 -13.27 1.18
N ARG A 232 -15.82 -13.57 0.41
CA ARG A 232 -15.89 -14.09 -0.96
C ARG A 232 -15.60 -15.58 -0.97
N VAL A 233 -16.25 -16.30 -1.87
CA VAL A 233 -16.05 -17.74 -1.98
C VAL A 233 -14.66 -18.04 -2.55
N PHE A 234 -14.00 -19.07 -2.00
CA PHE A 234 -12.89 -19.75 -2.63
C PHE A 234 -13.10 -21.26 -2.66
N ARG A 235 -12.43 -21.95 -3.58
CA ARG A 235 -12.63 -23.38 -3.90
C ARG A 235 -11.32 -24.14 -4.12
N GLY A 236 -11.36 -25.47 -4.05
CA GLY A 236 -10.32 -26.35 -4.62
C GLY A 236 -9.27 -26.92 -3.67
N GLY A 237 -9.08 -26.32 -2.49
CA GLY A 237 -7.99 -26.74 -1.59
C GLY A 237 -6.62 -26.28 -2.08
N SER A 238 -5.54 -26.63 -1.40
CA SER A 238 -4.20 -26.12 -1.73
C SER A 238 -3.09 -27.12 -1.44
N PHE A 239 -1.87 -26.79 -1.89
CA PHE A 239 -0.64 -27.55 -1.72
C PHE A 239 -0.29 -27.83 -0.25
N PHE A 240 -0.85 -27.05 0.67
CA PHE A 240 -0.61 -27.13 2.12
C PHE A 240 -1.77 -27.78 2.89
N GLU A 241 -2.87 -28.08 2.22
CA GLU A 241 -4.03 -28.69 2.84
C GLU A 241 -4.10 -30.20 2.60
N GLY A 242 -4.91 -30.87 3.41
CA GLY A 242 -5.17 -32.31 3.27
C GLY A 242 -6.12 -32.63 2.11
N VAL A 243 -6.13 -33.90 1.73
CA VAL A 243 -7.00 -34.45 0.67
C VAL A 243 -8.49 -34.17 0.87
N SER A 244 -8.94 -33.98 2.12
CA SER A 244 -10.32 -33.64 2.46
C SER A 244 -10.72 -32.22 2.05
N SER A 245 -9.77 -31.28 1.96
CA SER A 245 -10.00 -29.91 1.48
C SER A 245 -9.99 -29.82 -0.05
N CYS A 246 -9.49 -30.87 -0.71
CA CYS A 246 -9.35 -30.96 -2.16
C CYS A 246 -10.61 -31.51 -2.87
N ARG A 247 -11.72 -31.74 -2.16
CA ARG A 247 -12.93 -32.31 -2.78
C ARG A 247 -13.64 -31.27 -3.64
N ALA A 248 -14.37 -31.71 -4.66
CA ALA A 248 -14.98 -30.81 -5.64
C ALA A 248 -16.01 -29.86 -5.00
N ALA A 249 -16.67 -30.29 -3.93
CA ALA A 249 -17.70 -29.54 -3.23
C ALA A 249 -17.17 -28.63 -2.10
N VAL A 250 -15.88 -28.70 -1.76
CA VAL A 250 -15.30 -27.85 -0.69
C VAL A 250 -15.38 -26.38 -1.10
N ARG A 251 -15.83 -25.56 -0.16
CA ARG A 251 -15.94 -24.11 -0.31
C ARG A 251 -15.66 -23.41 1.01
N GLY A 252 -14.97 -22.28 0.93
CA GLY A 252 -14.65 -21.42 2.08
C GLY A 252 -14.93 -19.95 1.80
N GLY A 253 -14.85 -19.13 2.85
CA GLY A 253 -15.04 -17.68 2.78
C GLY A 253 -13.77 -16.94 3.21
N ILE A 254 -13.37 -15.93 2.43
CA ILE A 254 -12.27 -15.02 2.78
C ILE A 254 -12.65 -13.57 2.49
N SER A 255 -12.22 -12.61 3.33
CA SER A 255 -12.50 -11.19 3.09
C SER A 255 -11.95 -10.78 1.71
N PRO A 256 -12.68 -9.95 0.93
CA PRO A 256 -12.25 -9.53 -0.40
C PRO A 256 -10.92 -8.74 -0.41
N THR A 257 -10.52 -8.18 0.73
CA THR A 257 -9.27 -7.43 0.91
C THR A 257 -8.12 -8.26 1.47
N SER A 258 -8.41 -9.43 2.05
CA SER A 258 -7.37 -10.30 2.61
C SER A 258 -6.59 -11.03 1.53
N THR A 259 -5.30 -11.24 1.78
CA THR A 259 -4.41 -12.02 0.93
C THR A 259 -4.01 -13.32 1.61
N SER A 260 -3.74 -14.35 0.83
CA SER A 260 -3.28 -15.64 1.33
C SER A 260 -2.20 -16.22 0.42
N GLY A 261 -1.21 -16.88 1.00
CA GLY A 261 -0.22 -17.67 0.24
C GLY A 261 -0.79 -18.99 -0.29
N LEU A 262 -2.01 -19.34 0.10
CA LEU A 262 -2.70 -20.58 -0.28
C LEU A 262 -3.80 -20.35 -1.31
N ILE A 263 -4.11 -19.09 -1.65
CA ILE A 263 -5.22 -18.73 -2.53
C ILE A 263 -4.68 -17.92 -3.72
N GLY A 264 -5.03 -18.37 -4.92
CA GLY A 264 -4.89 -17.67 -6.18
C GLY A 264 -6.23 -17.57 -6.89
N PHE A 265 -6.24 -17.65 -8.21
CA PHE A 265 -7.47 -17.62 -9.00
C PHE A 265 -7.25 -18.16 -10.41
N ARG A 266 -8.35 -18.48 -11.09
CA ARG A 266 -8.39 -18.66 -12.55
C ARG A 266 -9.47 -17.78 -13.17
N VAL A 267 -9.39 -17.59 -14.48
CA VAL A 267 -10.21 -16.62 -15.21
C VAL A 267 -11.15 -17.34 -16.18
N VAL A 268 -12.35 -16.78 -16.33
CA VAL A 268 -13.28 -17.12 -17.41
C VAL A 268 -13.48 -15.94 -18.35
N LEU A 269 -13.77 -16.24 -19.62
CA LEU A 269 -14.24 -15.28 -20.62
C LEU A 269 -15.66 -15.69 -21.01
N ALA A 270 -16.63 -14.85 -20.67
CA ALA A 270 -18.05 -15.19 -20.77
C ALA A 270 -18.90 -14.03 -21.32
N PRO A 271 -20.12 -14.29 -21.81
CA PRO A 271 -21.07 -13.25 -22.17
C PRO A 271 -21.42 -12.36 -20.97
N ALA A 272 -21.28 -11.05 -21.13
CA ALA A 272 -21.66 -10.04 -20.15
C ALA A 272 -23.15 -9.67 -20.35
N THR A 273 -24.05 -10.40 -19.69
CA THR A 273 -25.48 -10.03 -19.66
C THR A 273 -25.70 -8.79 -18.78
N PRO A 274 -26.81 -8.04 -18.92
CA PRO A 274 -27.09 -6.87 -18.09
C PRO A 274 -27.06 -7.16 -16.58
N GLU A 275 -27.47 -8.36 -16.17
CA GLU A 275 -27.42 -8.84 -14.79
C GLU A 275 -25.97 -9.01 -14.30
N TRP A 276 -25.07 -9.49 -15.17
CA TRP A 276 -23.62 -9.57 -14.90
C TRP A 276 -23.00 -8.19 -14.68
N ARG A 277 -23.34 -7.22 -15.54
CA ARG A 277 -22.87 -5.83 -15.37
C ARG A 277 -23.35 -5.23 -14.07
N GLN A 278 -24.61 -5.44 -13.71
CA GLN A 278 -25.11 -4.97 -12.42
C GLN A 278 -24.33 -5.60 -11.25
N VAL A 279 -24.02 -6.90 -11.26
CA VAL A 279 -23.22 -7.54 -10.19
C VAL A 279 -21.76 -7.03 -10.18
N ILE A 280 -21.19 -6.68 -11.32
CA ILE A 280 -19.83 -6.12 -11.45
C ILE A 280 -19.77 -4.64 -11.03
N GLU A 281 -20.80 -3.86 -11.38
CA GLU A 281 -20.93 -2.41 -11.18
C GLU A 281 -21.49 -2.04 -9.79
N THR A 282 -22.34 -2.90 -9.19
CA THR A 282 -22.90 -2.72 -7.83
C THR A 282 -22.04 -3.34 -6.73
N GLN A 283 -20.96 -4.04 -7.10
CA GLN A 283 -19.87 -4.26 -6.16
C GLN A 283 -19.31 -2.90 -5.77
N LEU A 284 -19.19 -2.65 -4.45
CA LEU A 284 -18.70 -1.40 -3.84
C LEU A 284 -17.69 -0.72 -4.77
N GLU A 285 -18.04 0.48 -5.24
CA GLU A 285 -17.41 1.16 -6.37
C GLU A 285 -15.90 0.89 -6.44
N ARG A 286 -15.50 0.27 -7.54
CA ARG A 286 -14.10 0.05 -7.86
C ARG A 286 -13.45 1.42 -8.07
N PRO A 287 -12.30 1.71 -7.45
CA PRO A 287 -11.41 2.71 -8.01
C PRO A 287 -11.04 2.28 -9.43
N LYS A 288 -11.17 3.19 -10.40
CA LYS A 288 -10.62 2.98 -11.73
C LYS A 288 -9.09 2.96 -11.61
N TYR A 289 -8.51 1.76 -11.64
CA TYR A 289 -7.08 1.57 -11.75
C TYR A 289 -6.74 1.46 -13.24
N SER A 290 -6.11 2.48 -13.80
CA SER A 290 -5.53 2.41 -15.13
C SER A 290 -4.12 2.95 -15.11
N SER A 291 -3.35 2.58 -16.14
CA SER A 291 -2.11 3.18 -16.58
C SER A 291 -2.20 4.72 -16.64
N GLY A 292 -2.09 5.41 -15.51
CA GLY A 292 -2.34 6.84 -15.37
C GLY A 292 -3.70 7.34 -15.91
N PRO A 293 -4.03 8.63 -15.72
CA PRO A 293 -5.23 9.22 -16.32
C PRO A 293 -5.00 9.53 -17.81
N VAL A 294 -5.86 8.99 -18.67
CA VAL A 294 -5.85 9.35 -20.09
C VAL A 294 -6.31 10.80 -20.25
N LYS A 295 -5.55 11.59 -21.00
CA LYS A 295 -5.88 12.98 -21.30
C LYS A 295 -7.10 13.06 -22.22
N GLU A 296 -8.15 13.71 -21.75
CA GLU A 296 -9.38 13.92 -22.52
C GLU A 296 -9.19 14.96 -23.63
N VAL A 297 -9.95 14.79 -24.71
CA VAL A 297 -9.94 15.72 -25.84
C VAL A 297 -10.37 17.12 -25.36
N GLY A 298 -9.56 18.12 -25.67
CA GLY A 298 -9.83 19.52 -25.30
C GLY A 298 -9.34 19.91 -23.90
N LYS A 299 -8.89 18.95 -23.07
CA LYS A 299 -8.24 19.24 -21.79
C LYS A 299 -6.75 19.44 -22.00
N SER A 300 -6.16 20.46 -21.37
CA SER A 300 -4.71 20.72 -21.43
C SER A 300 -4.06 20.79 -20.06
N LYS A 301 -4.86 20.84 -18.99
CA LYS A 301 -4.42 20.95 -17.61
C LYS A 301 -5.03 19.83 -16.76
N LEU A 302 -4.32 19.40 -15.72
CA LEU A 302 -4.74 18.27 -14.87
C LEU A 302 -4.70 18.66 -13.39
N VAL A 303 -5.78 18.44 -12.65
CA VAL A 303 -5.74 18.30 -11.19
C VAL A 303 -5.77 16.81 -10.88
N LEU A 304 -4.81 16.33 -10.10
CA LEU A 304 -4.75 14.93 -9.65
C LEU A 304 -4.70 14.87 -8.13
N VAL A 305 -5.66 14.17 -7.54
CA VAL A 305 -5.76 13.98 -6.09
C VAL A 305 -5.44 12.52 -5.76
N THR A 306 -4.57 12.27 -4.78
CA THR A 306 -4.22 10.90 -4.36
C THR A 306 -4.16 10.77 -2.83
N HIS A 307 -4.39 9.56 -2.35
CA HIS A 307 -4.18 9.20 -0.95
C HIS A 307 -2.75 8.67 -0.71
N GLY A 308 -2.46 8.36 0.56
CA GLY A 308 -1.18 7.83 1.00
C GLY A 308 -1.25 6.40 1.49
N TRP A 309 -1.19 6.20 2.81
CA TRP A 309 -1.22 4.89 3.44
C TRP A 309 -2.65 4.47 3.84
N ILE A 310 -2.94 3.18 3.76
CA ILE A 310 -4.17 2.56 4.26
C ILE A 310 -3.79 1.49 5.28
N PRO A 311 -4.26 1.60 6.54
CA PRO A 311 -3.95 0.60 7.56
C PRO A 311 -4.44 -0.80 7.17
N SER A 312 -3.68 -1.84 7.53
CA SER A 312 -3.95 -3.23 7.12
C SER A 312 -5.29 -3.79 7.61
N TRP A 313 -5.89 -3.15 8.60
CA TRP A 313 -7.19 -3.48 9.20
C TRP A 313 -8.36 -2.66 8.65
N ASP A 314 -8.07 -1.67 7.80
CA ASP A 314 -9.08 -0.75 7.28
C ASP A 314 -9.64 -1.23 5.92
N ILE A 315 -10.81 -0.71 5.54
CA ILE A 315 -11.44 -1.00 4.26
C ILE A 315 -10.98 0.04 3.24
N PRO A 316 -10.16 -0.31 2.23
CA PRO A 316 -9.50 0.67 1.37
C PRO A 316 -10.45 1.63 0.65
N GLN A 317 -11.66 1.19 0.31
CA GLN A 317 -12.68 2.02 -0.31
C GLN A 317 -13.14 3.15 0.62
N LEU A 318 -13.32 2.86 1.91
CA LEU A 318 -13.72 3.86 2.91
C LEU A 318 -12.58 4.85 3.16
N SER A 319 -11.34 4.34 3.29
CA SER A 319 -10.15 5.17 3.54
C SER A 319 -9.79 6.09 2.37
N THR A 320 -10.38 5.87 1.18
CA THR A 320 -10.11 6.66 -0.04
C THR A 320 -11.34 7.36 -0.61
N ALA A 321 -12.50 7.28 0.05
CA ALA A 321 -13.72 7.94 -0.40
C ALA A 321 -13.55 9.47 -0.51
N TRP A 322 -12.80 10.07 0.41
CA TRP A 322 -12.52 11.51 0.39
C TRP A 322 -11.81 11.98 -0.89
N VAL A 323 -11.05 11.10 -1.56
CA VAL A 323 -10.39 11.44 -2.84
C VAL A 323 -11.43 11.72 -3.92
N ASP A 324 -12.50 10.93 -3.96
CA ASP A 324 -13.60 11.13 -4.90
C ASP A 324 -14.41 12.37 -4.53
N GLU A 325 -14.67 12.58 -3.24
CA GLU A 325 -15.38 13.77 -2.76
C GLU A 325 -14.63 15.07 -3.09
N MET A 326 -13.31 15.07 -2.93
CA MET A 326 -12.43 16.20 -3.27
C MET A 326 -12.41 16.46 -4.78
N THR A 327 -12.18 15.42 -5.57
CA THR A 327 -12.15 15.55 -7.04
C THR A 327 -13.47 16.04 -7.60
N ASN A 328 -14.60 15.50 -7.12
CA ASN A 328 -15.93 15.95 -7.50
C ASN A 328 -16.20 17.42 -7.12
N SER A 329 -15.69 17.87 -5.97
CA SER A 329 -15.84 19.25 -5.52
C SER A 329 -15.00 20.22 -6.35
N ILE A 330 -13.75 19.82 -6.66
CA ILE A 330 -12.85 20.59 -7.52
C ILE A 330 -13.41 20.70 -8.95
N ASP A 331 -13.86 19.58 -9.53
CA ASP A 331 -14.40 19.54 -10.88
C ASP A 331 -15.63 20.45 -11.04
N ARG A 332 -16.54 20.40 -10.05
CA ARG A 332 -17.69 21.31 -9.99
C ARG A 332 -17.26 22.77 -9.89
N TYR A 333 -16.32 23.08 -8.99
CA TYR A 333 -15.82 24.44 -8.83
C TYR A 333 -15.21 25.00 -10.12
N LEU A 334 -14.40 24.21 -10.82
CA LEU A 334 -13.77 24.60 -12.08
C LEU A 334 -14.81 24.81 -13.18
N THR A 335 -15.80 23.92 -13.25
CA THR A 335 -16.94 24.02 -14.19
C THR A 335 -17.75 25.30 -13.92
N ASP A 336 -18.08 25.59 -12.66
CA ASP A 336 -18.84 26.80 -12.28
C ASP A 336 -18.08 28.11 -12.60
N LYS A 337 -16.74 28.04 -12.67
CA LYS A 337 -15.87 29.16 -13.07
C LYS A 337 -15.63 29.25 -14.58
N GLY A 338 -16.12 28.31 -15.37
CA GLY A 338 -15.85 28.22 -16.81
C GLY A 338 -14.39 27.88 -17.13
N LEU A 339 -13.72 27.16 -16.24
CA LEU A 339 -12.32 26.74 -16.39
C LEU A 339 -12.22 25.34 -17.02
N ASP A 340 -12.93 25.13 -18.13
CA ASP A 340 -13.14 23.82 -18.76
C ASP A 340 -11.87 23.14 -19.30
N GLY A 341 -10.74 23.86 -19.37
CA GLY A 341 -9.45 23.33 -19.81
C GLY A 341 -8.78 22.37 -18.81
N TRP A 342 -9.29 22.29 -17.58
CA TRP A 342 -8.83 21.38 -16.55
C TRP A 342 -9.59 20.05 -16.60
N GLN A 343 -8.83 18.96 -16.47
CA GLN A 343 -9.34 17.62 -16.14
C GLN A 343 -9.05 17.36 -14.65
N VAL A 344 -9.98 16.74 -13.94
CA VAL A 344 -9.82 16.41 -12.52
C VAL A 344 -9.91 14.91 -12.34
N VAL A 345 -8.91 14.30 -11.70
CA VAL A 345 -8.86 12.84 -11.53
C VAL A 345 -8.41 12.45 -10.12
N GLY A 346 -9.11 11.49 -9.53
CA GLY A 346 -8.63 10.76 -8.35
C GLY A 346 -7.71 9.61 -8.76
N TYR A 347 -6.51 9.57 -8.20
CA TYR A 347 -5.56 8.48 -8.38
C TYR A 347 -5.47 7.66 -7.11
N LYS A 348 -5.90 6.41 -7.18
CA LYS A 348 -5.92 5.49 -6.03
C LYS A 348 -4.98 4.34 -6.32
N TRP A 349 -3.96 4.14 -5.48
CA TRP A 349 -2.90 3.15 -5.66
C TRP A 349 -2.95 2.12 -4.53
N ILE A 350 -4.14 1.54 -4.34
CA ILE A 350 -4.55 0.78 -3.15
C ILE A 350 -3.57 -0.35 -2.78
N GLU A 351 -3.11 -1.14 -3.76
CA GLU A 351 -2.19 -2.25 -3.47
C GLU A 351 -0.84 -1.76 -2.90
N GLY A 352 -0.31 -0.65 -3.44
CA GLY A 352 0.92 -0.06 -2.92
C GLY A 352 0.71 0.67 -1.59
N ALA A 353 -0.46 1.26 -1.40
CA ALA A 353 -0.84 2.01 -0.21
C ALA A 353 -1.22 1.13 0.99
N HIS A 354 -1.59 -0.13 0.75
CA HIS A 354 -2.03 -1.10 1.75
C HIS A 354 -1.03 -2.28 1.84
N PRO A 355 0.18 -2.07 2.42
CA PRO A 355 1.22 -3.10 2.46
C PRO A 355 0.81 -4.28 3.37
N LEU A 356 0.55 -5.43 2.77
CA LEU A 356 0.00 -6.64 3.40
C LEU A 356 1.05 -7.65 3.89
N ASP A 357 2.26 -7.21 4.24
CA ASP A 357 3.28 -8.12 4.75
C ASP A 357 3.03 -8.49 6.25
N LEU A 358 3.45 -9.67 6.69
CA LEU A 358 3.20 -10.14 8.06
C LEU A 358 3.91 -9.30 9.14
N LEU A 359 4.94 -8.54 8.75
CA LEU A 359 5.73 -7.68 9.65
C LEU A 359 5.10 -6.29 9.78
N SER A 360 4.39 -5.80 8.76
CA SER A 360 3.68 -4.52 8.73
C SER A 360 2.46 -4.52 9.66
N ILE A 361 1.85 -5.70 9.87
CA ILE A 361 0.76 -5.90 10.84
C ILE A 361 1.24 -5.69 12.29
N ALA A 362 2.50 -6.01 12.58
CA ALA A 362 3.07 -5.89 13.93
C ALA A 362 3.72 -4.51 14.19
N PHE A 363 4.07 -3.76 13.14
CA PHE A 363 4.83 -2.50 13.25
C PHE A 363 4.29 -1.41 12.28
N PRO A 364 3.41 -0.51 12.75
CA PRO A 364 2.77 0.52 11.91
C PRO A 364 3.75 1.50 11.22
N THR A 365 4.86 1.87 11.88
CA THR A 365 5.95 2.71 11.30
C THR A 365 6.51 2.09 10.03
N ARG A 366 6.74 0.78 10.08
CA ARG A 366 7.33 0.03 8.99
C ARG A 366 6.35 -0.10 7.83
N ALA A 367 5.06 -0.29 8.14
CA ALA A 367 3.99 -0.28 7.14
C ALA A 367 3.94 1.07 6.39
N ALA A 368 3.95 2.19 7.12
CA ALA A 368 3.95 3.52 6.52
C ALA A 368 5.20 3.78 5.65
N GLN A 369 6.37 3.33 6.10
CA GLN A 369 7.61 3.40 5.32
C GLN A 369 7.53 2.58 4.02
N THR A 370 7.02 1.35 4.08
CA THR A 370 6.83 0.51 2.89
C THR A 370 5.83 1.15 1.92
N ALA A 371 4.73 1.72 2.43
CA ALA A 371 3.78 2.47 1.62
C ALA A 371 4.50 3.64 0.93
N LEU A 372 5.33 4.42 1.62
CA LEU A 372 6.10 5.51 1.02
C LEU A 372 7.06 5.04 -0.10
N GLU A 373 7.74 3.91 0.09
CA GLU A 373 8.61 3.34 -0.93
C GLU A 373 7.83 2.89 -2.17
N ASN A 374 6.66 2.26 -1.96
CA ASN A 374 5.72 1.92 -3.02
C ASN A 374 5.24 3.20 -3.74
N ALA A 375 4.90 4.25 -2.97
CA ALA A 375 4.47 5.55 -3.47
C ALA A 375 5.49 6.16 -4.42
N LYS A 376 6.78 6.17 -4.03
CA LYS A 376 7.88 6.69 -4.84
C LYS A 376 8.04 5.93 -6.17
N ARG A 377 7.88 4.60 -6.16
CA ARG A 377 7.94 3.78 -7.39
C ARG A 377 6.75 4.04 -8.30
N GLU A 378 5.56 4.08 -7.72
CA GLU A 378 4.31 4.34 -8.44
C GLU A 378 4.29 5.76 -9.03
N GLY A 379 4.74 6.74 -8.25
CA GLY A 379 4.83 8.14 -8.65
C GLY A 379 5.75 8.35 -9.83
N ARG A 380 6.90 7.66 -9.88
CA ARG A 380 7.78 7.71 -11.04
C ARG A 380 7.08 7.20 -12.31
N LYS A 381 6.43 6.04 -12.24
CA LYS A 381 5.67 5.48 -13.38
C LYS A 381 4.57 6.44 -13.84
N LEU A 382 3.82 7.00 -12.89
CA LEU A 382 2.76 7.97 -13.17
C LEU A 382 3.34 9.24 -13.82
N GLY A 383 4.43 9.78 -13.29
CA GLY A 383 5.08 10.97 -13.83
C GLY A 383 5.61 10.77 -15.25
N GLU A 384 6.29 9.65 -15.51
CA GLU A 384 6.76 9.27 -16.84
C GLU A 384 5.59 9.16 -17.83
N TYR A 385 4.49 8.53 -17.40
CA TYR A 385 3.28 8.42 -18.19
C TYR A 385 2.67 9.80 -18.49
N LEU A 386 2.49 10.65 -17.48
CA LEU A 386 1.89 11.98 -17.61
C LEU A 386 2.75 12.91 -18.47
N ALA A 387 4.07 12.83 -18.36
CA ALA A 387 4.98 13.64 -19.15
C ALA A 387 4.80 13.37 -20.67
N GLY A 388 4.50 12.12 -21.04
CA GLY A 388 4.20 11.74 -22.43
C GLY A 388 2.86 12.25 -22.98
N GLN A 389 1.97 12.79 -22.14
CA GLN A 389 0.62 13.23 -22.54
C GLN A 389 0.56 14.72 -22.95
N GLY A 390 1.67 15.46 -22.81
CA GLY A 390 1.75 16.87 -23.19
C GLY A 390 0.82 17.79 -22.39
N TRP A 391 0.70 17.57 -21.09
CA TRP A 391 -0.01 18.50 -20.20
C TRP A 391 0.73 19.84 -20.11
N SER A 392 0.01 20.96 -20.24
CA SER A 392 0.60 22.29 -20.06
C SER A 392 0.79 22.61 -18.58
N GLU A 393 -0.15 22.17 -17.73
CA GLU A 393 -0.14 22.42 -16.29
C GLU A 393 -0.67 21.18 -15.55
N ILE A 394 -0.05 20.84 -14.42
CA ILE A 394 -0.49 19.76 -13.54
C ILE A 394 -0.49 20.29 -12.10
N HIS A 395 -1.58 20.08 -11.37
CA HIS A 395 -1.70 20.34 -9.95
C HIS A 395 -1.92 19.01 -9.22
N PHE A 396 -0.90 18.58 -8.49
CA PHE A 396 -0.96 17.41 -7.63
C PHE A 396 -1.40 17.79 -6.22
N ILE A 397 -2.29 17.00 -5.64
CA ILE A 397 -2.73 17.11 -4.25
C ILE A 397 -2.61 15.73 -3.63
N ALA A 398 -1.87 15.60 -2.52
CA ALA A 398 -1.74 14.31 -1.85
C ALA A 398 -1.75 14.40 -0.34
N HIS A 399 -2.23 13.31 0.27
CA HIS A 399 -2.19 13.07 1.70
C HIS A 399 -1.15 12.01 2.08
N SER A 400 -0.50 12.16 3.25
CA SER A 400 0.34 11.11 3.88
C SER A 400 1.43 10.60 2.91
N ALA A 401 1.63 9.27 2.79
CA ALA A 401 2.61 8.66 1.89
C ALA A 401 2.42 9.01 0.40
N GLY A 402 1.23 9.49 0.00
CA GLY A 402 0.93 9.95 -1.35
C GLY A 402 1.75 11.17 -1.73
N SER A 403 2.27 11.89 -0.74
CA SER A 403 3.22 12.98 -0.91
C SER A 403 4.49 12.51 -1.62
N GLY A 404 5.00 11.33 -1.26
CA GLY A 404 6.14 10.71 -1.94
C GLY A 404 5.83 10.31 -3.39
N LEU A 405 4.58 9.93 -3.67
CA LEU A 405 4.10 9.63 -5.04
C LEU A 405 4.13 10.89 -5.89
N ILE A 406 3.50 11.98 -5.44
CA ILE A 406 3.42 13.21 -6.23
C ILE A 406 4.76 13.93 -6.35
N GLN A 407 5.65 13.80 -5.34
CA GLN A 407 7.03 14.27 -5.46
C GLN A 407 7.79 13.50 -6.54
N ALA A 408 7.77 12.17 -6.52
CA ALA A 408 8.44 11.35 -7.53
C ALA A 408 7.85 11.56 -8.94
N ALA A 409 6.54 11.78 -9.04
CA ALA A 409 5.89 12.14 -10.30
C ALA A 409 6.36 13.49 -10.82
N THR A 410 6.47 14.50 -9.93
CA THR A 410 6.97 15.83 -10.25
C THR A 410 8.40 15.79 -10.80
N GLU A 411 9.29 15.04 -10.16
CA GLU A 411 10.67 14.84 -10.63
C GLU A 411 10.70 14.23 -12.04
N ALA A 412 9.97 13.13 -12.25
CA ALA A 412 9.91 12.46 -13.55
C ALA A 412 9.33 13.37 -14.65
N ILE A 413 8.27 14.13 -14.34
CA ILE A 413 7.69 15.10 -15.27
C ILE A 413 8.72 16.18 -15.61
N LYS A 414 9.43 16.72 -14.62
CA LYS A 414 10.42 17.77 -14.87
C LYS A 414 11.65 17.28 -15.60
N ASP A 415 11.96 15.98 -15.55
CA ASP A 415 13.03 15.37 -16.35
C ASP A 415 12.63 15.23 -17.84
N ILE A 416 11.36 14.90 -18.11
CA ILE A 416 10.90 14.55 -19.47
C ILE A 416 10.22 15.73 -20.18
N SER A 417 9.42 16.52 -19.44
CA SER A 417 8.65 17.67 -19.92
C SER A 417 8.89 18.88 -19.02
N PRO A 418 10.10 19.49 -19.03
CA PRO A 418 10.47 20.59 -18.13
C PRO A 418 9.59 21.84 -18.30
N SER A 419 8.94 22.00 -19.45
CA SER A 419 7.99 23.10 -19.72
C SER A 419 6.61 22.92 -19.08
N THR A 420 6.26 21.71 -18.64
CA THR A 420 5.00 21.49 -17.92
C THR A 420 5.08 22.20 -16.57
N ILE A 421 4.12 23.07 -16.29
CA ILE A 421 4.02 23.76 -14.99
C ILE A 421 3.46 22.78 -13.98
N VAL A 422 4.15 22.55 -12.86
CA VAL A 422 3.76 21.62 -11.81
C VAL A 422 3.53 22.38 -10.51
N HIS A 423 2.30 22.31 -10.01
CA HIS A 423 1.88 22.74 -8.68
C HIS A 423 1.72 21.52 -7.79
N VAL A 424 2.24 21.56 -6.57
CA VAL A 424 2.15 20.45 -5.61
C VAL A 424 1.58 20.93 -4.28
N THR A 425 0.52 20.27 -3.81
CA THR A 425 -0.08 20.48 -2.50
C THR A 425 0.11 19.22 -1.66
N PHE A 426 0.78 19.38 -0.53
CA PHE A 426 0.94 18.35 0.48
C PHE A 426 -0.05 18.58 1.62
N LEU A 427 -0.79 17.54 1.99
CA LEU A 427 -1.75 17.53 3.10
C LEU A 427 -1.27 16.50 4.11
N ASP A 428 -0.86 16.91 5.30
CA ASP A 428 -0.30 16.02 6.34
C ASP A 428 0.70 14.95 5.80
N PRO A 429 1.77 15.41 5.13
CA PRO A 429 2.67 14.56 4.35
C PRO A 429 3.54 13.64 5.19
N PHE A 430 3.56 12.33 4.88
CA PHE A 430 4.51 11.41 5.49
C PHE A 430 5.92 11.56 4.87
N VAL A 431 6.92 11.96 5.66
CA VAL A 431 8.28 12.28 5.20
C VAL A 431 9.25 11.11 5.20
N GLY A 432 8.83 9.96 5.72
CA GLY A 432 9.68 8.77 5.88
C GLY A 432 10.47 8.77 7.18
N LEU A 433 10.90 7.57 7.60
CA LEU A 433 11.63 7.37 8.86
C LEU A 433 13.01 8.06 8.87
N ASP A 434 13.52 8.41 7.69
CA ASP A 434 14.78 9.11 7.48
C ASP A 434 14.63 10.63 7.35
N TYR A 435 13.40 11.16 7.48
CA TYR A 435 13.05 12.56 7.26
C TYR A 435 13.43 13.11 5.89
N SER A 436 13.69 12.24 4.90
CA SER A 436 14.11 12.68 3.56
C SER A 436 13.06 13.57 2.89
N GLY A 437 11.78 13.39 3.23
CA GLY A 437 10.68 14.24 2.73
C GLY A 437 10.86 15.72 3.06
N VAL A 438 11.40 16.06 4.24
CA VAL A 438 11.56 17.45 4.71
C VAL A 438 12.38 18.32 3.75
N SER A 439 13.47 17.74 3.24
CA SER A 439 14.43 18.41 2.35
C SER A 439 14.25 18.02 0.88
N SER A 440 13.16 17.35 0.52
CA SER A 440 12.90 16.94 -0.87
C SER A 440 11.53 17.33 -1.37
N TYR A 441 10.50 17.32 -0.54
CA TYR A 441 9.13 17.60 -0.95
C TYR A 441 8.99 19.06 -1.40
N GLY A 442 8.42 19.23 -2.59
CA GLY A 442 8.27 20.51 -3.28
C GLY A 442 9.46 20.89 -4.14
N ASN A 443 10.61 20.20 -4.01
CA ASN A 443 11.75 20.47 -4.87
C ASN A 443 11.38 20.20 -6.34
N ARG A 444 11.83 21.10 -7.22
CA ARG A 444 11.55 21.15 -8.68
C ARG A 444 10.12 21.49 -9.10
N ALA A 445 9.17 21.60 -8.18
CA ALA A 445 7.86 22.15 -8.51
C ALA A 445 7.98 23.65 -8.85
N ASP A 446 7.09 24.18 -9.69
CA ASP A 446 7.00 25.63 -9.91
C ASP A 446 6.38 26.35 -8.70
N TRP A 447 5.67 25.59 -7.87
CA TRP A 447 5.17 25.98 -6.55
C TRP A 447 4.85 24.74 -5.74
N ALA A 448 5.11 24.80 -4.44
CA ALA A 448 4.66 23.79 -3.51
C ALA A 448 4.11 24.41 -2.23
N GLU A 449 3.02 23.84 -1.73
CA GLU A 449 2.41 24.20 -0.46
C GLU A 449 2.27 22.97 0.44
N ASN A 450 2.49 23.17 1.73
CA ASN A 450 2.42 22.14 2.76
C ASN A 450 1.42 22.57 3.83
N TYR A 451 0.25 21.95 3.84
CA TYR A 451 -0.72 22.07 4.93
C TYR A 451 -0.50 20.93 5.90
N TYR A 452 -0.16 21.29 7.13
CA TYR A 452 0.02 20.30 8.19
C TYR A 452 -0.76 20.72 9.43
N SER A 453 -1.07 19.72 10.24
CA SER A 453 -1.60 19.93 11.58
C SER A 453 -0.66 19.33 12.61
N ARG A 454 -0.76 19.81 13.85
CA ARG A 454 -0.11 19.15 14.98
C ARG A 454 -1.06 18.08 15.46
N ASP A 455 -0.79 16.79 15.25
CA ASP A 455 -1.74 15.72 15.59
C ASP A 455 -1.35 14.89 16.82
N LEU A 456 -2.31 14.15 17.41
CA LEU A 456 -2.07 13.15 18.46
C LEU A 456 -2.20 11.71 17.97
N ASP A 457 -2.95 11.48 16.88
CA ASP A 457 -3.41 10.17 16.43
C ASP A 457 -2.28 9.32 15.83
N THR A 458 -1.26 9.96 15.26
CA THR A 458 -0.08 9.25 14.75
C THR A 458 1.03 9.10 15.80
N GLY A 459 0.83 9.60 17.02
CA GLY A 459 1.83 9.63 18.10
C GLY A 459 2.39 11.03 18.40
N GLY A 460 1.88 12.07 17.73
CA GLY A 460 2.25 13.48 17.92
C GLY A 460 3.75 13.75 17.83
N GLU A 461 4.30 14.53 18.76
CA GLU A 461 5.74 14.85 18.83
C GLU A 461 6.67 13.62 18.92
N ASN A 462 6.13 12.43 19.22
CA ASN A 462 6.89 11.17 19.23
C ASN A 462 6.89 10.44 17.87
N TRP A 463 6.08 10.90 16.91
CA TRP A 463 6.02 10.38 15.53
C TRP A 463 5.98 11.56 14.54
N PRO A 464 7.07 12.34 14.43
CA PRO A 464 7.09 13.61 13.73
C PRO A 464 7.06 13.48 12.20
N PHE A 465 6.67 12.31 11.67
CA PHE A 465 6.81 11.99 10.26
C PHE A 465 5.71 12.60 9.38
N THR A 466 4.63 13.13 9.95
CA THR A 466 3.51 13.73 9.20
C THR A 466 3.34 15.24 9.40
N GLN A 467 4.21 15.85 10.22
CA GLN A 467 4.11 17.24 10.64
C GLN A 467 5.42 18.01 10.44
N GLY A 468 5.31 19.33 10.28
CA GLY A 468 6.47 20.23 10.28
C GLY A 468 6.72 20.95 8.95
N LEU A 469 7.83 21.70 8.94
CA LEU A 469 8.19 22.61 7.85
C LEU A 469 9.00 21.88 6.78
N PHE A 470 8.75 22.19 5.51
CA PHE A 470 9.55 21.73 4.37
C PHE A 470 10.34 22.88 3.75
N ASP A 471 11.54 22.54 3.25
CA ASP A 471 12.49 23.52 2.73
C ASP A 471 12.02 24.22 1.45
N TYR A 472 11.24 23.50 0.62
CA TYR A 472 10.82 23.94 -0.70
C TYR A 472 9.32 24.25 -0.80
N CYS A 473 8.64 24.33 0.34
CA CYS A 473 7.20 24.59 0.37
C CYS A 473 6.87 25.92 1.07
N TYR A 474 5.71 26.46 0.72
CA TYR A 474 5.01 27.40 1.59
C TYR A 474 4.31 26.61 2.70
N ASN A 475 4.74 26.81 3.95
CA ASN A 475 4.30 26.01 5.09
C ASN A 475 3.13 26.68 5.82
N ILE A 476 2.01 25.96 5.92
CA ILE A 476 0.76 26.46 6.47
C ILE A 476 0.30 25.55 7.61
N GLU A 477 0.28 26.08 8.83
CA GLU A 477 -0.25 25.39 9.99
C GLU A 477 -1.75 25.67 10.14
N VAL A 478 -2.55 24.61 10.04
CA VAL A 478 -4.02 24.69 10.07
C VAL A 478 -4.63 24.21 11.38
N THR A 479 -3.83 23.77 12.35
CA THR A 479 -4.27 23.25 13.66
C THR A 479 -5.30 24.16 14.35
N TRP A 480 -5.14 25.47 14.19
CA TRP A 480 -5.82 26.51 14.94
C TRP A 480 -7.26 26.77 14.51
N VAL A 481 -7.54 26.51 13.25
CA VAL A 481 -8.86 26.64 12.64
C VAL A 481 -9.67 25.35 12.75
N ASP A 482 -9.11 24.28 13.33
CA ASP A 482 -9.90 23.11 13.69
C ASP A 482 -10.84 23.44 14.86
N ASP A 483 -12.14 23.22 14.65
CA ASP A 483 -13.17 23.37 15.68
C ASP A 483 -13.09 22.27 16.75
N ASN A 484 -12.51 21.12 16.39
CA ASN A 484 -12.32 19.97 17.28
C ASN A 484 -10.93 19.91 17.91
N LYS A 485 -10.11 20.98 17.74
CA LYS A 485 -8.77 21.01 18.33
C LYS A 485 -8.81 20.75 19.83
N ILE A 486 -7.89 19.91 20.28
CA ILE A 486 -7.72 19.57 21.69
C ILE A 486 -6.69 20.53 22.29
N LEU A 487 -6.99 21.01 23.49
CA LEU A 487 -6.09 21.85 24.29
C LEU A 487 -5.36 20.96 25.31
N GLY A 488 -4.10 20.65 25.05
CA GLY A 488 -3.24 19.85 25.93
C GLY A 488 -2.42 20.74 26.88
N PRO A 489 -2.25 20.37 28.17
CA PRO A 489 -1.34 21.09 29.05
C PRO A 489 0.12 20.83 28.64
N VAL A 490 0.90 21.91 28.51
CA VAL A 490 2.35 21.88 28.36
C VAL A 490 2.98 22.45 29.62
N TYR A 491 4.04 21.81 30.11
CA TYR A 491 4.85 22.36 31.19
C TYR A 491 6.27 22.62 30.71
N ILE A 492 6.73 23.85 30.91
CA ILE A 492 8.04 24.32 30.51
C ILE A 492 8.86 24.59 31.78
N SER A 493 10.08 24.06 31.84
CA SER A 493 11.01 24.44 32.89
C SER A 493 11.59 25.83 32.61
N THR A 494 11.50 26.73 33.58
CA THR A 494 12.04 28.09 33.50
C THR A 494 13.05 28.32 34.62
N PRO A 495 13.90 29.37 34.54
CA PRO A 495 14.80 29.73 35.63
C PRO A 495 14.10 30.00 36.96
N LEU A 496 12.79 30.33 36.93
CA LEU A 496 11.96 30.62 38.10
C LEU A 496 11.13 29.41 38.57
N GLY A 497 11.21 28.25 37.90
CA GLY A 497 10.48 27.05 38.27
C GLY A 497 9.85 26.34 37.07
N THR A 498 8.57 26.00 37.19
CA THR A 498 7.80 25.37 36.10
C THR A 498 6.64 26.27 35.72
N GLN A 499 6.48 26.50 34.43
CA GLN A 499 5.41 27.30 33.87
C GLN A 499 4.48 26.40 33.06
N ARG A 500 3.17 26.53 33.27
CA ARG A 500 2.16 25.83 32.49
C ARG A 500 1.68 26.72 31.35
N CYS A 501 1.64 26.19 30.13
CA CYS A 501 0.92 26.76 29.01
C CYS A 501 0.04 25.68 28.37
N THR A 502 -0.67 26.04 27.30
CA THR A 502 -1.57 25.15 26.57
C THR A 502 -1.06 25.06 25.14
N GLN A 503 -1.06 23.85 24.58
CA GLN A 503 -0.79 23.58 23.17
C GLN A 503 -2.08 23.12 22.49
N THR A 504 -2.36 23.62 21.29
CA THR A 504 -3.41 23.04 20.44
C THR A 504 -2.87 21.94 19.54
N VAL A 505 -3.63 20.87 19.47
CA VAL A 505 -3.43 19.75 18.55
C VAL A 505 -4.77 19.43 17.88
N SER A 506 -4.70 18.80 16.71
CA SER A 506 -5.81 18.47 15.84
C SER A 506 -5.72 16.99 15.43
N SER A 507 -6.60 16.52 14.56
CA SER A 507 -6.57 15.15 14.05
C SER A 507 -5.70 15.03 12.81
N HIS A 508 -5.11 13.86 12.58
CA HIS A 508 -4.31 13.56 11.39
C HIS A 508 -5.05 13.88 10.07
N GLY A 509 -6.37 13.66 10.05
CA GLY A 509 -7.21 13.95 8.89
C GLY A 509 -7.56 15.43 8.69
N TRP A 510 -7.21 16.32 9.62
CA TRP A 510 -7.66 17.71 9.58
C TRP A 510 -7.14 18.50 8.37
N PRO A 511 -5.87 18.40 7.93
CA PRO A 511 -5.43 19.12 6.74
C PRO A 511 -6.20 18.74 5.47
N ILE A 512 -6.62 17.47 5.35
CA ILE A 512 -7.52 17.02 4.27
C ILE A 512 -8.86 17.74 4.37
N GLN A 513 -9.46 17.73 5.56
CA GLN A 513 -10.77 18.33 5.81
C GLN A 513 -10.74 19.85 5.62
N PHE A 514 -9.70 20.52 6.13
CA PHE A 514 -9.47 21.95 5.94
C PHE A 514 -9.37 22.28 4.45
N TYR A 515 -8.56 21.54 3.69
CA TYR A 515 -8.41 21.77 2.25
C TYR A 515 -9.73 21.52 1.52
N GLN A 516 -10.44 20.44 1.84
CA GLN A 516 -11.77 20.15 1.31
C GLN A 516 -12.76 21.29 1.56
N ASN A 517 -12.74 21.83 2.78
CA ASN A 517 -13.56 22.96 3.20
C ASN A 517 -13.17 24.27 2.50
N THR A 518 -12.04 24.35 1.80
CA THR A 518 -11.71 25.56 1.03
C THR A 518 -12.41 25.62 -0.33
N ILE A 519 -13.01 24.51 -0.80
CA ILE A 519 -13.58 24.38 -2.14
C ILE A 519 -15.07 24.80 -2.13
N PRO A 520 -15.46 25.89 -2.81
CA PRO A 520 -16.86 26.31 -2.90
C PRO A 520 -17.75 25.26 -3.60
N PRO A 521 -19.07 25.21 -3.32
CA PRO A 521 -19.83 26.10 -2.43
C PRO A 521 -19.78 25.69 -0.96
N ASN A 522 -19.14 24.56 -0.63
CA ASN A 522 -19.12 23.99 0.72
C ASN A 522 -18.09 24.68 1.63
N THR A 523 -17.74 25.93 1.31
CA THR A 523 -16.69 26.64 2.03
C THR A 523 -17.11 26.95 3.45
N GLN A 524 -16.40 26.39 4.43
CA GLN A 524 -16.71 26.63 5.84
C GLN A 524 -16.13 27.97 6.31
N LEU A 525 -16.76 28.57 7.32
CA LEU A 525 -16.29 29.81 7.93
C LEU A 525 -14.84 29.61 8.45
N GLY A 526 -13.93 30.53 8.11
CA GLY A 526 -12.52 30.44 8.48
C GLY A 526 -11.60 29.76 7.44
N SER A 527 -12.16 29.06 6.47
CA SER A 527 -11.40 28.42 5.36
C SER A 527 -11.46 29.20 4.04
N ALA A 528 -12.33 30.22 3.97
CA ALA A 528 -12.56 31.00 2.76
C ALA A 528 -11.30 31.77 2.32
N GLY A 529 -10.94 31.61 1.04
CA GLY A 529 -9.81 32.31 0.42
C GLY A 529 -8.44 31.67 0.66
N PHE A 530 -8.36 30.57 1.41
CA PHE A 530 -7.15 29.76 1.59
C PHE A 530 -7.27 28.44 0.80
N GLY A 531 -6.27 27.56 0.84
CA GLY A 531 -6.37 26.23 0.24
C GLY A 531 -6.50 26.26 -1.29
N PHE A 532 -7.43 25.46 -1.81
CA PHE A 532 -7.65 25.30 -3.25
C PHE A 532 -7.84 26.64 -3.99
N PRO A 533 -8.63 27.62 -3.52
CA PRO A 533 -8.70 28.97 -4.08
C PRO A 533 -7.38 29.70 -4.33
N LEU A 534 -6.32 29.48 -3.54
CA LEU A 534 -5.00 30.10 -3.74
C LEU A 534 -4.22 29.45 -4.88
N SER A 535 -4.56 28.20 -5.21
CA SER A 535 -3.91 27.46 -6.28
C SER A 535 -4.17 28.07 -7.65
N ARG A 536 -3.41 27.60 -8.64
CA ARG A 536 -3.60 27.96 -10.03
C ARG A 536 -4.90 27.45 -10.62
N ALA A 537 -5.31 26.25 -10.22
CA ALA A 537 -6.64 25.74 -10.55
C ALA A 537 -7.74 26.58 -9.87
N GLY A 538 -7.49 27.06 -8.65
CA GLY A 538 -8.38 27.96 -7.90
C GLY A 538 -8.47 29.40 -8.42
N GLY A 539 -7.57 29.80 -9.31
CA GLY A 539 -7.62 31.09 -10.01
C GLY A 539 -6.98 32.28 -9.29
N ASN A 540 -6.37 32.12 -8.11
CA ASN A 540 -5.66 33.20 -7.41
C ASN A 540 -4.14 32.98 -7.31
N TRP A 541 -3.56 32.24 -8.26
CA TRP A 541 -2.12 31.97 -8.28
C TRP A 541 -1.25 33.21 -8.24
N ASP A 542 -1.56 34.22 -9.07
CA ASP A 542 -0.75 35.43 -9.17
C ASP A 542 -0.74 36.21 -7.84
N TYR A 543 -1.84 36.14 -7.10
CA TYR A 543 -1.90 36.66 -5.73
C TYR A 543 -1.02 35.81 -4.80
N ALA A 544 -1.10 34.48 -4.88
CA ALA A 544 -0.31 33.59 -4.03
C ALA A 544 1.21 33.81 -4.22
N ILE A 545 1.69 33.79 -5.46
CA ILE A 545 3.13 33.95 -5.76
C ILE A 545 3.68 35.34 -5.43
N SER A 546 2.82 36.37 -5.38
CA SER A 546 3.25 37.74 -5.06
C SER A 546 3.22 38.06 -3.57
N ASN A 547 2.44 37.32 -2.78
CA ASN A 547 2.24 37.60 -1.36
C ASN A 547 2.84 36.55 -0.42
N TYR A 548 3.20 35.37 -0.92
CA TYR A 548 3.82 34.32 -0.11
C TYR A 548 5.21 33.96 -0.64
N MET A 549 6.15 33.77 0.28
CA MET A 549 7.52 33.39 -0.03
C MET A 549 7.78 31.95 0.40
N VAL A 550 8.43 31.18 -0.46
CA VAL A 550 8.97 29.86 -0.11
C VAL A 550 10.16 30.07 0.82
N SER A 551 10.13 29.46 2.00
CA SER A 551 11.26 29.46 2.92
C SER A 551 11.09 28.39 4.01
N PRO A 552 12.18 27.70 4.40
CA PRO A 552 12.18 26.75 5.52
C PRO A 552 11.80 27.40 6.85
N ASN A 553 11.91 28.74 6.96
CA ASN A 553 11.59 29.49 8.17
C ASN A 553 10.28 30.29 8.06
N ALA A 554 9.62 30.27 6.89
CA ALA A 554 8.36 30.98 6.68
C ALA A 554 7.19 30.07 7.02
N LEU A 555 6.75 30.15 8.28
CA LEU A 555 5.53 29.51 8.75
C LEU A 555 4.37 30.51 8.74
N TRP A 556 3.26 30.12 8.10
CA TRP A 556 2.00 30.83 8.21
C TRP A 556 1.02 30.08 9.08
N VAL A 557 0.50 30.76 10.10
CA VAL A 557 -0.42 30.19 11.08
C VAL A 557 -1.82 30.72 10.82
N LEU A 558 -2.76 29.84 10.46
CA LEU A 558 -4.16 30.21 10.24
C LEU A 558 -4.94 30.14 11.54
N GLY A 559 -4.92 31.21 12.34
CA GLY A 559 -5.67 31.33 13.59
C GLY A 559 -4.87 32.02 14.69
N THR A 560 -5.38 32.00 15.91
CA THR A 560 -4.66 32.54 17.07
C THR A 560 -3.72 31.48 17.62
N PRO A 561 -2.39 31.69 17.63
CA PRO A 561 -1.42 30.71 18.13
C PRO A 561 -1.51 30.50 19.65
N ASP A 562 -0.65 29.61 20.19
CA ASP A 562 -0.66 29.22 21.62
C ASP A 562 -0.24 30.42 22.45
N ASP A 563 -0.33 30.29 23.78
CA ASP A 563 0.29 31.27 24.67
C ASP A 563 1.72 31.55 24.18
N PRO A 564 2.13 32.81 23.93
CA PRO A 564 3.46 33.13 23.43
C PRO A 564 4.62 32.49 24.21
N GLN A 565 4.37 32.11 25.47
CA GLN A 565 5.29 31.39 26.34
C GLN A 565 5.59 29.95 25.88
N CYS A 566 4.69 29.34 25.09
CA CYS A 566 4.79 28.01 24.48
C CYS A 566 5.53 28.02 23.13
N ASN A 567 5.89 29.19 22.58
CA ASN A 567 6.45 29.33 21.22
C ASN A 567 7.82 28.68 20.97
N GLN A 568 8.48 28.15 22.00
CA GLN A 568 9.81 27.53 21.88
C GLN A 568 9.78 26.07 21.40
N LEU A 569 8.59 25.48 21.22
CA LEU A 569 8.40 24.10 20.76
C LEU A 569 8.55 23.94 19.24
N TYR A 570 8.50 25.03 18.48
CA TYR A 570 8.26 24.97 17.03
C TYR A 570 9.51 24.85 16.16
N THR A 571 10.68 24.62 16.76
CA THR A 571 11.97 24.52 16.04
C THR A 571 12.64 23.16 16.12
N SER A 572 11.96 22.12 16.59
CA SER A 572 12.56 20.79 16.72
C SER A 572 11.93 19.75 15.79
N THR A 573 11.99 19.96 14.48
CA THR A 573 12.66 18.89 13.72
C THR A 573 14.04 18.78 14.38
N PRO A 574 14.41 17.65 15.00
CA PRO A 574 15.74 17.50 15.57
C PRO A 574 16.72 18.01 14.51
N PRO A 575 17.54 19.04 14.79
CA PRO A 575 18.46 19.51 13.78
C PRO A 575 19.28 18.28 13.42
N MET A 576 19.18 17.83 12.16
CA MET A 576 19.95 16.73 11.62
C MET A 576 21.40 17.19 11.53
N ILE A 577 22.05 17.36 12.69
CA ILE A 577 23.47 17.63 12.82
C ILE A 577 24.15 16.27 12.68
N GLY A 578 24.24 15.82 11.43
CA GLY A 578 25.05 14.67 11.09
C GLY A 578 26.52 15.04 11.18
N GLU A 579 27.29 14.41 12.07
CA GLU A 579 28.74 14.49 12.00
C GLU A 579 29.19 13.70 10.76
N ARG A 580 29.80 14.38 9.79
CA ARG A 580 30.32 13.71 8.59
C ARG A 580 31.49 12.82 8.98
N VAL A 581 31.48 11.58 8.49
CA VAL A 581 32.59 10.64 8.71
C VAL A 581 33.73 11.02 7.78
N ASP A 582 34.89 11.38 8.34
CA ASP A 582 36.08 11.72 7.57
C ASP A 582 36.94 10.47 7.31
N PHE A 583 36.65 9.75 6.23
CA PHE A 583 37.44 8.59 5.80
C PHE A 583 38.86 8.96 5.33
N SER A 584 39.16 10.23 5.07
CA SER A 584 40.51 10.65 4.69
C SER A 584 41.47 10.76 5.88
N ASN A 585 40.93 11.05 7.06
CA ASN A 585 41.70 11.20 8.30
C ASN A 585 41.42 10.11 9.35
N SER A 586 40.32 9.37 9.24
CA SER A 586 40.05 8.21 10.11
C SER A 586 41.04 7.08 9.87
N PRO A 587 41.50 6.37 10.93
CA PRO A 587 42.16 5.09 10.76
C PRO A 587 41.21 4.13 10.04
N ILE A 588 41.63 3.64 8.87
CA ILE A 588 40.85 2.71 8.06
C ILE A 588 41.57 1.38 7.89
N GLU A 589 40.82 0.30 8.04
CA GLU A 589 41.19 -1.04 7.59
C GLU A 589 40.35 -1.39 6.36
N LYS A 590 40.95 -2.07 5.38
CA LYS A 590 40.25 -2.45 4.14
C LYS A 590 40.65 -3.83 3.68
N SER A 591 39.76 -4.48 2.94
CA SER A 591 40.03 -5.79 2.35
C SER A 591 41.26 -5.79 1.46
N SER A 592 42.00 -6.91 1.47
CA SER A 592 43.08 -7.19 0.52
C SER A 592 42.56 -7.68 -0.84
N THR A 593 41.27 -7.99 -0.91
CA THR A 593 40.54 -8.40 -2.11
C THR A 593 39.64 -7.24 -2.59
N GLY A 594 39.62 -6.98 -3.91
CA GLY A 594 38.86 -5.88 -4.50
C GLY A 594 39.58 -4.55 -4.47
N GLU A 595 38.84 -3.47 -4.78
CA GLU A 595 39.37 -2.11 -4.78
C GLU A 595 38.53 -1.21 -3.87
N VAL A 596 39.21 -0.48 -2.98
CA VAL A 596 38.63 0.57 -2.13
C VAL A 596 39.29 1.90 -2.47
N LYS A 597 38.50 2.86 -2.96
CA LYS A 597 38.95 4.21 -3.30
C LYS A 597 38.27 5.22 -2.39
N ILE A 598 39.04 5.95 -1.58
CA ILE A 598 38.50 7.09 -0.81
C ILE A 598 38.46 8.32 -1.72
N HIS A 599 37.36 9.05 -1.68
CA HIS A 599 37.10 10.24 -2.48
C HIS A 599 36.82 11.42 -1.54
N GLY A 600 37.85 12.20 -1.21
CA GLY A 600 37.69 13.31 -0.27
C GLY A 600 37.34 12.84 1.15
N ILE A 601 36.49 13.62 1.83
CA ILE A 601 36.22 13.47 3.28
C ILE A 601 35.25 12.33 3.55
N ASP A 602 34.06 12.36 2.93
CA ASP A 602 32.89 11.56 3.33
C ASP A 602 32.38 10.63 2.24
N SER A 603 33.26 10.29 1.28
CA SER A 603 32.89 9.41 0.18
C SER A 603 33.96 8.41 -0.19
N PHE A 604 33.52 7.26 -0.70
CA PHE A 604 34.39 6.19 -1.15
C PHE A 604 33.69 5.30 -2.17
N SER A 605 34.47 4.58 -2.97
CA SER A 605 33.98 3.52 -3.85
C SER A 605 34.49 2.16 -3.37
N LEU A 606 33.62 1.16 -3.42
CA LEU A 606 33.98 -0.25 -3.28
C LEU A 606 33.76 -0.94 -4.62
N ILE A 607 34.76 -1.67 -5.11
CA ILE A 607 34.67 -2.52 -6.29
C ILE A 607 35.06 -3.93 -5.88
N THR A 608 34.19 -4.91 -6.12
CA THR A 608 34.34 -6.23 -5.54
C THR A 608 35.58 -6.96 -6.02
N GLY A 609 36.33 -7.47 -5.04
CA GLY A 609 36.91 -8.81 -5.06
C GLY A 609 36.23 -9.61 -3.96
N SER A 610 36.35 -10.93 -3.92
CA SER A 610 35.57 -11.75 -2.97
C SER A 610 36.12 -11.68 -1.54
N PRO A 611 35.40 -11.12 -0.53
CA PRO A 611 34.55 -9.91 -0.51
C PRO A 611 35.37 -8.62 -0.30
N VAL A 612 34.87 -7.44 -0.73
CA VAL A 612 35.55 -6.14 -0.53
C VAL A 612 34.91 -5.39 0.64
N TRP A 613 35.72 -4.76 1.50
CA TRP A 613 35.21 -4.03 2.65
C TRP A 613 36.12 -2.88 3.07
N LEU A 614 35.53 -1.91 3.76
CA LEU A 614 36.17 -0.77 4.41
C LEU A 614 35.62 -0.66 5.83
N ALA A 615 36.50 -0.59 6.82
CA ALA A 615 36.16 -0.35 8.21
C ALA A 615 36.89 0.89 8.69
N ALA A 616 36.16 1.90 9.14
CA ALA A 616 36.73 3.14 9.68
C ALA A 616 36.55 3.18 11.19
N VAL A 617 37.63 3.52 11.89
CA VAL A 617 37.53 3.90 13.30
C VAL A 617 36.92 5.29 13.36
N ILE A 618 35.80 5.39 14.06
CA ILE A 618 35.05 6.63 14.27
C ILE A 618 34.95 6.91 15.76
N ASN A 619 34.98 8.18 16.12
CA ASN A 619 34.84 8.64 17.50
C ASN A 619 33.75 9.72 17.53
N PRO A 620 32.46 9.31 17.49
CA PRO A 620 31.37 10.27 17.43
C PRO A 620 31.44 11.22 18.63
N THR A 621 31.44 12.52 18.35
CA THR A 621 31.52 13.57 19.38
C THR A 621 30.22 13.77 20.14
N ASN A 622 29.11 13.34 19.53
CA ASN A 622 27.78 13.31 20.12
C ASN A 622 27.27 11.87 20.17
N SER A 623 26.24 11.61 20.97
CA SER A 623 25.56 10.33 20.86
C SER A 623 24.87 10.22 19.51
N VAL A 624 24.99 9.07 18.89
CA VAL A 624 24.44 8.78 17.57
C VAL A 624 23.54 7.55 17.73
N ASN A 625 22.45 7.46 16.98
CA ASN A 625 21.59 6.26 16.90
C ASN A 625 21.14 5.93 15.47
N LEU A 626 21.62 6.70 14.49
CA LEU A 626 21.36 6.53 13.08
C LEU A 626 22.65 6.76 12.27
N VAL A 627 22.91 5.92 11.26
CA VAL A 627 23.92 6.19 10.22
C VAL A 627 23.19 6.46 8.92
N SER A 628 23.57 7.52 8.22
CA SER A 628 22.99 7.88 6.92
C SER A 628 24.06 8.03 5.85
N PHE A 629 23.81 7.60 4.62
CA PHE A 629 24.71 7.78 3.47
C PHE A 629 23.94 7.80 2.15
N ASP A 630 24.49 8.39 1.09
CA ASP A 630 24.00 8.17 -0.28
C ASP A 630 24.79 7.03 -0.92
N ALA A 631 24.14 6.18 -1.70
CA ALA A 631 24.81 5.17 -2.51
C ALA A 631 24.29 5.13 -3.94
N LYS A 632 25.19 4.82 -4.86
CA LYS A 632 24.92 4.57 -6.27
C LYS A 632 25.74 3.36 -6.73
N PHE A 633 25.08 2.31 -7.18
CA PHE A 633 25.77 1.22 -7.88
C PHE A 633 26.12 1.67 -9.30
N VAL A 634 27.35 1.40 -9.74
CA VAL A 634 27.93 1.90 -11.00
C VAL A 634 28.21 0.78 -12.02
N ASN A 635 27.44 -0.30 -11.91
CA ASN A 635 27.76 -1.62 -12.43
C ASN A 635 27.59 -1.84 -13.94
N ALA A 636 28.20 -2.93 -14.42
CA ALA A 636 28.00 -3.50 -15.74
C ALA A 636 26.75 -4.43 -15.73
N ASN A 637 26.15 -4.63 -16.90
CA ASN A 637 24.95 -5.46 -17.06
C ASN A 637 25.17 -6.90 -16.51
N GLY A 638 24.36 -7.34 -15.54
CA GLY A 638 24.43 -8.69 -14.95
C GLY A 638 25.20 -8.84 -13.64
N SER A 639 25.64 -7.75 -13.01
CA SER A 639 26.15 -7.77 -11.64
C SER A 639 25.02 -7.91 -10.62
N GLU A 640 25.28 -8.65 -9.53
CA GLU A 640 24.41 -8.69 -8.34
C GLU A 640 25.30 -8.53 -7.11
N GLY A 641 25.02 -7.53 -6.27
CA GLY A 641 25.80 -7.27 -5.08
C GLY A 641 24.99 -6.68 -3.93
N LEU A 642 25.46 -6.90 -2.71
CA LEU A 642 24.83 -6.43 -1.48
C LEU A 642 25.84 -5.60 -0.69
N LEU A 643 25.54 -4.33 -0.51
CA LEU A 643 26.29 -3.44 0.38
C LEU A 643 25.72 -3.58 1.79
N SER A 644 26.44 -4.27 2.67
CA SER A 644 26.11 -4.41 4.09
C SER A 644 26.81 -3.34 4.93
N LEU A 645 26.07 -2.74 5.86
CA LEU A 645 26.55 -1.76 6.82
C LEU A 645 26.68 -2.38 8.21
N TYR A 646 27.83 -2.15 8.85
CA TYR A 646 28.16 -2.65 10.17
C TYR A 646 28.46 -1.51 11.14
N TRP A 647 27.98 -1.66 12.36
CA TRP A 647 28.40 -0.89 13.52
C TRP A 647 29.07 -1.83 14.52
N ASP A 648 30.35 -1.59 14.78
CA ASP A 648 31.25 -2.51 15.47
C ASP A 648 31.26 -3.89 14.77
N THR A 649 30.59 -4.87 15.36
CA THR A 649 30.45 -6.22 14.81
C THR A 649 29.02 -6.54 14.36
N ASN A 650 28.07 -5.62 14.58
CA ASN A 650 26.66 -5.83 14.28
C ASN A 650 26.32 -5.31 12.88
N SER A 651 25.67 -6.14 12.06
CA SER A 651 25.05 -5.66 10.82
C SER A 651 23.84 -4.80 11.17
N ILE A 652 23.82 -3.55 10.73
CA ILE A 652 22.74 -2.58 11.01
C ILE A 652 21.87 -2.29 9.80
N GLY A 653 22.31 -2.68 8.60
CA GLY A 653 21.55 -2.46 7.38
C GLY A 653 22.20 -3.10 6.17
N SER A 654 21.43 -3.21 5.09
CA SER A 654 21.96 -3.67 3.81
C SER A 654 21.22 -3.01 2.65
N VAL A 655 21.93 -2.80 1.56
CA VAL A 655 21.45 -2.17 0.33
C VAL A 655 21.73 -3.11 -0.83
N ASP A 656 20.66 -3.54 -1.51
CA ASP A 656 20.71 -4.53 -2.58
C ASP A 656 20.80 -3.86 -3.95
N GLU A 657 21.73 -4.31 -4.79
CA GLU A 657 22.01 -3.73 -6.10
C GLU A 657 20.85 -3.81 -7.11
N PRO A 658 20.15 -4.95 -7.30
CA PRO A 658 19.05 -5.06 -8.25
C PRO A 658 17.83 -4.21 -7.87
N ALA A 659 17.74 -3.79 -6.61
CA ALA A 659 16.69 -2.90 -6.11
C ALA A 659 16.95 -1.42 -6.43
N ILE A 660 18.08 -1.08 -7.07
CA ILE A 660 18.53 0.31 -7.26
C ILE A 660 18.30 0.79 -8.69
N GLN A 661 17.45 1.83 -8.79
CA GLN A 661 17.25 2.62 -10.00
C GLN A 661 18.46 3.53 -10.28
N LEU A 662 18.61 3.97 -11.54
CA LEU A 662 19.64 4.91 -12.00
C LEU A 662 19.79 6.14 -11.06
N GLY A 663 20.99 6.35 -10.49
CA GLY A 663 21.34 7.56 -9.71
C GLY A 663 21.79 7.29 -8.27
N PHE A 664 22.06 8.36 -7.52
CA PHE A 664 22.29 8.29 -6.07
C PHE A 664 20.96 8.17 -5.30
N LYS A 665 20.97 7.37 -4.23
CA LYS A 665 19.85 7.23 -3.29
C LYS A 665 20.37 7.38 -1.86
N ARG A 666 19.61 8.09 -1.02
CA ARG A 666 19.84 8.23 0.42
C ARG A 666 19.38 6.96 1.14
N TYR A 667 20.20 6.47 2.05
CA TYR A 667 19.92 5.37 2.96
C TYR A 667 20.18 5.82 4.40
N ALA A 668 19.38 5.32 5.33
CA ALA A 668 19.58 5.55 6.76
C ALA A 668 19.24 4.30 7.56
N PHE A 669 20.12 3.92 8.47
CA PHE A 669 19.99 2.72 9.29
C PHE A 669 20.15 3.07 10.76
N MET A 670 19.11 2.77 11.54
CA MET A 670 19.13 2.93 13.00
C MET A 670 19.87 1.76 13.62
N PHE A 671 20.51 2.00 14.76
CA PHE A 671 21.08 0.94 15.57
C PHE A 671 20.34 0.78 16.89
N PRO A 672 20.32 -0.44 17.49
CA PRO A 672 19.37 -0.80 18.56
C PRO A 672 19.52 -0.01 19.86
N ARG A 673 20.68 0.63 20.06
CA ARG A 673 21.01 1.47 21.22
C ARG A 673 21.91 2.60 20.77
N ALA A 674 21.67 3.81 21.23
CA ALA A 674 22.54 4.94 20.93
C ALA A 674 23.99 4.64 21.37
N ALA A 675 24.95 5.07 20.55
CA ALA A 675 26.38 4.93 20.75
C ALA A 675 26.95 6.32 21.02
N SER A 676 27.85 6.47 21.97
CA SER A 676 28.39 7.78 22.35
C SER A 676 29.80 7.68 22.91
N ASN A 677 30.58 8.76 22.70
CA ASN A 677 31.81 9.09 23.42
C ASN A 677 32.82 7.94 23.59
N THR A 678 32.86 7.03 22.61
CA THR A 678 33.77 5.88 22.57
C THR A 678 34.14 5.56 21.12
N LEU A 679 35.29 4.91 20.93
CA LEU A 679 35.73 4.47 19.61
C LEU A 679 34.83 3.33 19.13
N HIS A 680 34.25 3.52 17.94
CA HIS A 680 33.46 2.53 17.25
C HIS A 680 34.07 2.22 15.88
N ILE A 681 33.63 1.10 15.30
CA ILE A 681 33.99 0.73 13.94
C ILE A 681 32.77 0.88 13.05
N LEU A 682 32.86 1.75 12.05
CA LEU A 682 31.87 1.83 10.97
C LEU A 682 32.36 1.02 9.78
N GLY A 683 31.68 -0.07 9.48
CA GLY A 683 32.06 -1.01 8.43
C GLY A 683 31.10 -0.99 7.24
N PHE A 684 31.63 -0.96 6.03
CA PHE A 684 30.91 -1.19 4.78
C PHE A 684 31.52 -2.41 4.09
N ARG A 685 30.67 -3.36 3.71
CA ARG A 685 31.08 -4.58 3.01
C ARG A 685 30.24 -4.74 1.76
N LEU A 686 30.88 -4.93 0.62
CA LEU A 686 30.21 -5.24 -0.63
C LEU A 686 30.52 -6.69 -1.02
N ASP A 687 29.47 -7.51 -1.05
CA ASP A 687 29.52 -8.89 -1.54
C ASP A 687 28.98 -8.94 -2.97
N ALA A 688 29.64 -9.68 -3.86
CA ALA A 688 29.12 -10.03 -5.18
C ALA A 688 28.56 -11.45 -5.16
N PHE A 689 27.38 -11.66 -5.76
CA PHE A 689 26.74 -12.97 -5.88
C PHE A 689 26.85 -13.56 -7.29
N THR A 690 27.34 -12.79 -8.25
CA THR A 690 27.68 -13.27 -9.60
C THR A 690 29.17 -13.17 -9.88
N ASN A 691 29.59 -13.76 -11.01
CA ASN A 691 30.95 -13.64 -11.51
C ASN A 691 31.22 -12.26 -12.17
N VAL A 692 30.23 -11.37 -12.22
CA VAL A 692 30.38 -10.01 -12.73
C VAL A 692 30.67 -9.09 -11.52
N PRO A 693 31.76 -8.31 -11.53
CA PRO A 693 32.13 -7.48 -10.39
C PRO A 693 31.03 -6.46 -10.04
N SER A 694 30.77 -6.30 -8.74
CA SER A 694 29.91 -5.24 -8.23
C SER A 694 30.71 -3.99 -7.86
N SER A 695 30.11 -2.81 -8.02
CA SER A 695 30.74 -1.51 -7.75
C SER A 695 29.76 -0.49 -7.18
N VAL A 696 30.07 0.07 -6.02
CA VAL A 696 29.21 1.09 -5.39
C VAL A 696 30.01 2.32 -5.03
N LEU A 697 29.45 3.49 -5.34
CA LEU A 697 29.91 4.78 -4.87
C LEU A 697 29.04 5.22 -3.69
N VAL A 698 29.66 5.44 -2.55
CA VAL A 698 29.02 5.88 -1.30
C VAL A 698 29.47 7.31 -1.00
N THR A 699 28.54 8.23 -0.73
CA THR A 699 28.82 9.64 -0.44
C THR A 699 28.02 10.13 0.77
N ASN A 700 28.36 11.31 1.31
CA ASN A 700 27.60 11.96 2.37
C ASN A 700 27.38 11.08 3.61
N VAL A 701 28.38 10.28 4.00
CA VAL A 701 28.25 9.43 5.19
C VAL A 701 28.23 10.30 6.46
N SER A 702 27.14 10.20 7.22
CA SER A 702 26.87 11.01 8.39
C SER A 702 26.38 10.16 9.56
N LEU A 703 26.87 10.47 10.76
CA LEU A 703 26.38 9.91 12.02
C LEU A 703 25.36 10.87 12.63
N VAL A 704 24.15 10.38 12.86
CA VAL A 704 22.99 11.19 13.26
C VAL A 704 22.48 10.74 14.62
N SER A 705 22.04 11.72 15.42
CA SER A 705 21.33 11.50 16.67
C SER A 705 19.86 11.83 16.50
N MET A 706 18.99 10.92 16.89
CA MET A 706 17.56 11.13 17.06
C MET A 706 17.19 10.76 18.50
N GLY A 707 16.48 11.63 19.20
CA GLY A 707 16.08 11.38 20.58
C GLY A 707 17.11 11.70 21.65
N VAL A 708 16.99 11.04 22.80
CA VAL A 708 17.71 11.40 24.03
C VAL A 708 18.86 10.44 24.29
N SER A 709 20.07 10.98 24.38
CA SER A 709 21.30 10.22 24.55
C SER A 709 21.65 9.86 26.00
N GLU A 710 21.05 10.55 26.96
CA GLU A 710 21.26 10.33 28.38
C GLU A 710 19.97 9.81 29.04
N PRO A 711 20.06 8.97 30.09
CA PRO A 711 18.88 8.49 30.77
C PRO A 711 18.10 9.65 31.39
N PHE A 712 16.78 9.59 31.25
CA PHE A 712 15.84 10.46 31.93
C PHE A 712 14.96 9.64 32.87
N THR A 713 14.45 10.29 33.90
CA THR A 713 13.63 9.66 34.94
C THR A 713 12.34 10.42 35.12
N LEU A 714 11.22 9.71 35.08
CA LEU A 714 9.93 10.20 35.56
C LEU A 714 9.68 9.63 36.96
N SER A 715 9.46 10.50 37.95
CA SER A 715 9.25 10.09 39.34
C SER A 715 8.15 10.89 40.01
N PHE A 716 7.53 10.33 41.04
CA PHE A 716 6.67 11.10 41.93
C PHE A 716 7.55 12.03 42.78
N ALA A 717 7.28 13.33 42.75
CA ALA A 717 8.08 14.35 43.42
C ALA A 717 7.91 14.37 44.96
N GLY A 718 7.15 13.44 45.53
CA GLY A 718 6.92 13.32 46.97
C GLY A 718 5.94 14.35 47.53
N VAL A 719 5.32 15.17 46.69
CA VAL A 719 4.44 16.28 47.10
C VAL A 719 3.14 16.29 46.30
N TYR A 720 2.09 16.82 46.93
CA TYR A 720 0.79 17.04 46.31
C TYR A 720 0.48 18.54 46.26
N THR A 721 -0.17 19.00 45.20
CA THR A 721 -0.73 20.37 45.12
C THR A 721 -2.21 20.26 44.78
N ASN A 722 -3.08 20.87 45.58
CA ASN A 722 -4.54 20.75 45.41
C ASN A 722 -5.02 19.29 45.30
N MET A 723 -4.45 18.40 46.13
CA MET A 723 -4.69 16.94 46.14
C MET A 723 -4.23 16.19 44.88
N LEU A 724 -3.55 16.84 43.95
CA LEU A 724 -2.98 16.20 42.76
C LEU A 724 -1.51 15.84 42.99
N PRO A 725 -1.08 14.62 42.62
CA PRO A 725 0.32 14.22 42.70
C PRO A 725 1.15 15.06 41.74
N ILE A 726 2.30 15.55 42.22
CA ILE A 726 3.29 16.20 41.37
C ILE A 726 4.29 15.14 40.91
N PHE A 727 4.47 15.05 39.60
CA PHE A 727 5.50 14.25 38.97
C PHE A 727 6.65 15.15 38.53
N GLU A 728 7.84 14.56 38.48
CA GLU A 728 9.09 15.21 38.12
C GLU A 728 9.77 14.38 37.05
N LEU A 729 9.99 15.02 35.89
CA LEU A 729 10.87 14.51 34.86
C LEU A 729 12.24 15.19 35.00
N THR A 730 13.28 14.38 35.13
CA THR A 730 14.69 14.81 35.09
C THR A 730 15.33 14.16 33.88
N GLY A 731 16.04 14.93 33.05
CA GLY A 731 16.65 14.44 31.82
C GLY A 731 17.38 15.55 31.06
N PRO A 732 17.95 15.26 29.89
CA PRO A 732 18.65 16.25 29.07
C PRO A 732 17.85 17.52 28.79
N THR A 733 18.59 18.64 28.75
CA THR A 733 18.08 19.98 28.41
C THR A 733 17.82 20.11 26.92
N GLY A 734 16.83 20.93 26.53
CA GLY A 734 16.47 21.17 25.14
C GLY A 734 15.67 20.04 24.50
N VAL A 735 15.21 19.09 25.30
CA VAL A 735 14.39 17.96 24.85
C VAL A 735 12.94 18.19 25.25
N VAL A 736 12.04 17.83 24.34
CA VAL A 736 10.60 17.76 24.59
C VAL A 736 10.24 16.31 24.89
N TYR A 737 9.51 16.08 25.98
CA TYR A 737 9.08 14.76 26.41
C TYR A 737 7.56 14.68 26.41
N THR A 738 7.01 13.59 25.92
CA THR A 738 5.59 13.28 26.06
C THR A 738 5.38 12.37 27.26
N ILE A 739 4.46 12.71 28.15
CA ILE A 739 4.02 11.78 29.19
C ILE A 739 2.73 11.12 28.75
N GLU A 740 2.75 9.81 28.72
CA GLU A 740 1.59 8.99 28.44
C GLU A 740 1.09 8.34 29.71
N THR A 741 -0.22 8.18 29.78
CA THR A 741 -0.91 7.56 30.90
C THR A 741 -1.75 6.39 30.43
N SER A 742 -1.92 5.40 31.29
CA SER A 742 -2.78 4.25 31.03
C SER A 742 -3.52 3.85 32.30
N SER A 743 -4.73 3.30 32.14
CA SER A 743 -5.50 2.69 33.22
C SER A 743 -5.34 1.16 33.28
N ASN A 744 -4.81 0.54 32.22
CA ASN A 744 -4.76 -0.91 32.05
C ASN A 744 -3.42 -1.45 31.51
N LEU A 745 -2.40 -0.58 31.36
CA LEU A 745 -1.08 -0.87 30.75
C LEU A 745 -1.10 -1.21 29.26
N VAL A 746 -2.27 -1.27 28.63
CA VAL A 746 -2.45 -1.60 27.21
C VAL A 746 -2.72 -0.33 26.42
N ASP A 747 -3.71 0.45 26.84
CA ASP A 747 -4.14 1.66 26.17
C ASP A 747 -3.39 2.85 26.78
N TRP A 748 -2.47 3.42 25.99
CA TRP A 748 -1.68 4.58 26.39
C TRP A 748 -2.19 5.83 25.68
N THR A 749 -2.42 6.88 26.44
CA THR A 749 -2.84 8.18 25.91
C THR A 749 -1.92 9.27 26.40
N THR A 750 -1.48 10.15 25.50
CA THR A 750 -0.74 11.37 25.85
C THR A 750 -1.54 12.21 26.84
N SER A 751 -0.93 12.50 27.99
CA SER A 751 -1.54 13.27 29.07
C SER A 751 -0.96 14.67 29.22
N VAL A 752 0.35 14.84 28.95
CA VAL A 752 1.05 16.12 29.11
C VAL A 752 2.32 16.13 28.26
N VAL A 753 2.68 17.30 27.72
CA VAL A 753 3.97 17.53 27.05
C VAL A 753 4.87 18.35 27.98
N LEU A 754 6.14 17.96 28.10
CA LEU A 754 7.11 18.56 29.01
C LEU A 754 8.32 19.08 28.23
N VAL A 755 8.55 20.39 28.28
CA VAL A 755 9.73 21.04 27.69
C VAL A 755 10.77 21.21 28.77
N ASN A 756 11.85 20.44 28.67
CA ASN A 756 12.90 20.44 29.67
C ASN A 756 14.08 21.31 29.23
N ASN A 757 14.07 22.59 29.58
CA ASN A 757 15.13 23.56 29.30
C ASN A 757 16.20 23.66 30.42
N SER A 758 15.93 23.17 31.63
CA SER A 758 16.82 23.32 32.79
C SER A 758 17.28 22.01 33.44
N GLY A 759 16.99 20.87 32.80
CA GLY A 759 17.34 19.52 33.26
C GLY A 759 16.25 18.88 34.12
N LYS A 760 15.24 19.65 34.53
CA LYS A 760 14.13 19.21 35.36
C LYS A 760 12.84 19.97 35.09
N VAL A 761 11.74 19.24 34.96
CA VAL A 761 10.39 19.80 34.74
C VAL A 761 9.37 19.03 35.57
N ARG A 762 8.47 19.76 36.25
CA ARG A 762 7.42 19.18 37.09
C ARG A 762 6.06 19.36 36.46
N PHE A 763 5.14 18.43 36.69
CA PHE A 763 3.76 18.59 36.28
C PHE A 763 2.80 17.91 37.27
N SER A 764 1.52 18.25 37.15
CA SER A 764 0.43 17.60 37.88
C SER A 764 -0.55 17.02 36.86
N ASP A 765 -0.90 15.74 36.98
CA ASP A 765 -1.96 15.15 36.16
C ASP A 765 -3.33 15.47 36.77
N LEU A 766 -4.10 16.34 36.12
CA LEU A 766 -5.43 16.75 36.58
C LEU A 766 -6.46 15.60 36.55
N ALA A 767 -6.23 14.58 35.71
CA ALA A 767 -7.13 13.44 35.57
C ALA A 767 -6.79 12.29 36.54
N SER A 768 -5.76 12.44 37.37
CA SER A 768 -5.32 11.39 38.29
C SER A 768 -6.38 10.99 39.33
N THR A 769 -7.33 11.87 39.65
CA THR A 769 -8.40 11.61 40.62
C THR A 769 -9.55 10.77 40.08
N ASN A 770 -9.60 10.55 38.76
CA ASN A 770 -10.75 9.91 38.09
C ASN A 770 -10.55 8.41 37.84
N ALA A 771 -9.46 7.79 38.31
CA ALA A 771 -9.15 6.39 38.07
C ALA A 771 -8.66 5.67 39.35
N LEU A 772 -9.09 4.41 39.54
CA LEU A 772 -8.66 3.57 40.66
C LEU A 772 -7.17 3.18 40.57
N GLN A 773 -6.64 3.11 39.35
CA GLN A 773 -5.24 2.82 39.05
C GLN A 773 -4.83 3.64 37.82
N ARG A 774 -3.60 4.17 37.84
CA ARG A 774 -3.06 5.01 36.76
C ARG A 774 -1.55 4.82 36.64
N PHE A 775 -1.12 4.47 35.44
CA PHE A 775 0.26 4.23 35.07
C PHE A 775 0.79 5.41 34.26
N TYR A 776 2.08 5.67 34.36
CA TYR A 776 2.75 6.80 33.69
C TYR A 776 4.00 6.29 33.00
N ARG A 777 4.26 6.79 31.80
CA ARG A 777 5.57 6.65 31.15
C ARG A 777 5.95 7.95 30.47
N ALA A 778 7.25 8.25 30.47
CA ALA A 778 7.80 9.34 29.69
C ALA A 778 8.36 8.76 28.38
N VAL A 779 7.99 9.39 27.28
CA VAL A 779 8.44 9.10 25.93
C VAL A 779 9.21 10.34 25.47
N ALA A 780 10.35 10.13 24.83
CA ALA A 780 11.10 11.19 24.18
C ALA A 780 11.20 10.85 22.68
N PRO A 781 11.44 11.86 21.80
CA PRO A 781 11.55 11.70 20.36
C PRO A 781 12.54 10.61 19.92
#